data_AF-A0AAW6DVS7-F1
#
_entry.id   AF-A0AAW6DVS7-F1
#
_cell.length_a   1.000
_cell.length_b   1.000
_cell.length_c   1.000
_cell.angle_alpha   90.00
_cell.angle_beta   90.00
_cell.angle_gamma   90.00
#
_symmetry.space_group_name_H-M   'P 1'
#
loop_
_entity.id
_entity.type
_entity.pdbx_description
1 polymer ?
#
loop_
_entity_poly.entity_id
_entity_poly.type
_entity_poly.pdbx_seq_one_letter_code
_entity_poly.pdbx_strand_id
1 'polypeptide(L)'
;MIMTPTLVFPDDEVVKIDKHKGEGGEYDRAPRFSYQFNCTAGSAMRWALCTYTNIRTGEQNYSYFPKGGDINTFYNGDKVDVNELVFNDIAKNGHDYMYQYTLFQTDPTTIADDTQYGDGVGLYDMYFCRGKIQSSGTTSSFMINKEITNLKSAYYYERSDGSVYLVGGAYIEIGEERRLIETYDYKTGNVRLKSGFTTAPARGTVFRIFTNYFMDKPHYVKCREDPQCDFTVSISSKTANPIECKTSYIHPNHVGLKYYKYYLYQLMGTTGAIHDGKILETSAYNYVTIEPGIADKIEGKYIMIESSPSENTGHVYNGTSALIVSYDIDTGVAGLNYSARDLIKGSRYTIYNGNERLIDESDEIYDFELKYSFYANCFGSSFRAVSEIMTLDDKMYRYTQQKDFPAESIDGIVSEFDFKIFDNHTAMLTWKTAKSLGVAKIFRQNVNDDEYVFIGTATGNSFFDVTVGNQQSYIYYICYANYEAYITPEVSTDWIGWSIYSLKTAGDCYNKKLYSINETWHFIAGINNNDIISNIGLTVHTGTGVKPKTTRTVTNYESGEFTANHLTLACPEDEIVDTIDSVKSWTKFITGKNDFMLKSDKGDVWIVNISDNPSRSYDESSVYDLTTIKYNWVEVEDINDVIITR
;
A
#
# COMPACT_ATOMS: atom_id res chain seq x y z
N MET A 1 38.96 -41.27 -17.20
CA MET A 1 38.74 -40.10 -16.35
C MET A 1 37.45 -39.48 -16.81
N ILE A 2 36.34 -39.77 -16.11
CA ILE A 2 34.99 -39.34 -16.48
C ILE A 2 34.83 -37.93 -15.91
N MET A 3 34.84 -36.91 -16.76
CA MET A 3 34.46 -35.57 -16.34
C MET A 3 32.94 -35.52 -16.26
N THR A 4 32.43 -35.53 -15.05
CA THR A 4 31.05 -35.17 -14.71
C THR A 4 30.86 -33.68 -15.03
N PRO A 5 29.86 -33.27 -15.83
CA PRO A 5 29.51 -31.87 -15.96
C PRO A 5 28.99 -31.37 -14.62
N THR A 6 29.63 -30.34 -14.10
CA THR A 6 29.23 -29.59 -12.92
C THR A 6 27.80 -29.08 -13.11
N LEU A 7 26.89 -29.48 -12.23
CA LEU A 7 25.61 -28.80 -12.05
C LEU A 7 25.93 -27.37 -11.63
N VAL A 8 25.65 -26.40 -12.49
CA VAL A 8 25.41 -25.01 -12.08
C VAL A 8 23.96 -24.74 -12.40
N PHE A 9 23.08 -25.21 -11.52
CA PHE A 9 21.78 -24.58 -11.36
C PHE A 9 21.94 -23.58 -10.22
N PRO A 10 21.45 -22.34 -10.35
CA PRO A 10 21.05 -21.60 -9.16
C PRO A 10 20.04 -22.49 -8.42
N ASP A 11 20.26 -22.66 -7.13
CA ASP A 11 19.45 -23.50 -6.24
C ASP A 11 17.94 -23.35 -6.48
N ASP A 12 17.18 -24.45 -6.38
CA ASP A 12 15.71 -24.55 -6.33
C ASP A 12 14.99 -23.19 -6.17
N GLU A 13 14.71 -22.48 -7.27
CA GLU A 13 14.05 -21.17 -7.22
C GLU A 13 12.63 -21.34 -6.69
N VAL A 14 12.43 -20.95 -5.43
CA VAL A 14 11.09 -20.68 -4.89
C VAL A 14 10.63 -19.35 -5.50
N VAL A 15 9.78 -19.45 -6.52
CA VAL A 15 9.23 -18.28 -7.21
C VAL A 15 7.90 -17.91 -6.57
N LYS A 16 7.84 -16.76 -5.89
CA LYS A 16 6.55 -16.21 -5.45
C LYS A 16 5.84 -15.57 -6.65
N ILE A 17 4.56 -15.92 -6.82
CA ILE A 17 3.69 -15.31 -7.84
C ILE A 17 2.96 -14.15 -7.19
N ASP A 18 3.39 -12.93 -7.51
CA ASP A 18 2.66 -11.75 -7.07
C ASP A 18 1.47 -11.54 -8.01
N LYS A 19 0.28 -11.99 -7.58
CA LYS A 19 -0.99 -11.73 -8.29
C LYS A 19 -1.51 -10.31 -8.10
N HIS A 20 -0.67 -9.35 -7.74
CA HIS A 20 -1.10 -7.96 -7.66
C HIS A 20 -1.41 -7.49 -9.09
N LYS A 21 -2.68 -7.62 -9.50
CA LYS A 21 -3.26 -6.77 -10.51
C LYS A 21 -3.37 -5.40 -9.86
N GLY A 22 -2.59 -4.44 -10.32
CA GLY A 22 -2.88 -3.04 -10.02
C GLY A 22 -4.28 -2.67 -10.53
N GLU A 23 -4.79 -1.49 -10.15
CA GLU A 23 -6.09 -0.97 -10.61
C GLU A 23 -6.22 -0.86 -12.15
N GLY A 24 -5.11 -0.97 -12.89
CA GLY A 24 -5.06 -1.03 -14.36
C GLY A 24 -4.97 -2.43 -14.98
N GLY A 25 -4.96 -3.52 -14.20
CA GLY A 25 -4.96 -4.90 -14.70
C GLY A 25 -3.60 -5.46 -15.17
N GLU A 26 -2.49 -4.74 -15.00
CA GLU A 26 -1.13 -5.24 -15.24
C GLU A 26 -0.53 -5.90 -13.99
N TYR A 27 0.24 -6.98 -14.18
CA TYR A 27 0.98 -7.67 -13.13
C TYR A 27 2.32 -6.98 -12.87
N ASP A 28 2.70 -6.79 -11.60
CA ASP A 28 3.90 -6.03 -11.22
C ASP A 28 5.21 -6.54 -11.85
N ARG A 29 5.42 -7.86 -11.95
CA ARG A 29 6.55 -8.47 -12.68
C ARG A 29 6.20 -9.89 -13.17
N ALA A 30 6.38 -10.16 -14.47
CA ALA A 30 6.43 -11.54 -14.96
C ALA A 30 7.71 -12.23 -14.44
N PRO A 31 7.64 -13.47 -13.94
CA PRO A 31 8.83 -14.22 -13.58
C PRO A 31 9.70 -14.37 -14.83
N ARG A 32 11.00 -14.10 -14.63
CA ARG A 32 12.00 -14.19 -15.67
C ARG A 32 12.80 -15.46 -15.44
N PHE A 33 12.63 -16.43 -16.32
CA PHE A 33 13.43 -17.65 -16.28
C PHE A 33 14.64 -17.49 -17.20
N SER A 34 15.84 -17.72 -16.67
CA SER A 34 17.07 -17.76 -17.47
C SER A 34 17.46 -19.20 -17.74
N TYR A 35 17.60 -19.57 -19.01
CA TYR A 35 17.95 -20.92 -19.40
C TYR A 35 19.08 -20.92 -20.43
N GLN A 36 20.01 -21.87 -20.29
CA GLN A 36 21.08 -22.10 -21.28
C GLN A 36 20.76 -23.29 -22.18
N PHE A 37 20.64 -23.04 -23.48
CA PHE A 37 20.35 -24.07 -24.48
C PHE A 37 21.54 -25.01 -24.64
N ASN A 38 21.29 -26.30 -24.50
CA ASN A 38 22.29 -27.33 -24.75
C ASN A 38 21.74 -28.34 -25.76
N CYS A 39 22.08 -28.17 -27.04
CA CYS A 39 21.73 -29.11 -28.11
C CYS A 39 22.99 -29.70 -28.75
N THR A 40 22.92 -30.98 -29.14
CA THR A 40 24.06 -31.73 -29.68
C THR A 40 24.40 -31.41 -31.14
N ALA A 41 23.58 -30.60 -31.83
CA ALA A 41 23.74 -30.27 -33.24
C ALA A 41 23.82 -28.75 -33.43
N GLY A 42 24.66 -28.28 -34.36
CA GLY A 42 24.78 -26.86 -34.74
C GLY A 42 23.58 -26.29 -35.49
N SER A 43 22.37 -26.63 -35.06
CA SER A 43 21.10 -26.25 -35.70
C SER A 43 20.45 -25.08 -34.97
N ALA A 44 19.97 -24.12 -35.75
CA ALA A 44 19.17 -22.98 -35.33
C ALA A 44 17.76 -23.41 -34.89
N MET A 45 17.35 -23.12 -33.66
CA MET A 45 15.96 -23.23 -33.21
C MET A 45 15.26 -21.89 -33.40
N ARG A 46 14.01 -21.91 -33.88
CA ARG A 46 13.27 -20.69 -34.25
C ARG A 46 11.99 -20.48 -33.46
N TRP A 47 11.48 -21.52 -32.81
CA TRP A 47 10.24 -21.48 -32.08
C TRP A 47 10.27 -22.42 -30.87
N ALA A 48 9.50 -22.10 -29.83
CA ALA A 48 9.41 -22.91 -28.62
C ALA A 48 7.97 -23.02 -28.12
N LEU A 49 7.63 -24.22 -27.65
CA LEU A 49 6.45 -24.50 -26.83
C LEU A 49 6.93 -24.77 -25.40
N CYS A 50 6.51 -23.93 -24.46
CA CYS A 50 6.64 -24.21 -23.03
C CYS A 50 5.37 -24.91 -22.54
N THR A 51 5.52 -26.07 -21.91
CA THR A 51 4.42 -26.78 -21.24
C THR A 51 4.58 -26.65 -19.73
N TYR A 52 3.59 -26.06 -19.08
CA TYR A 52 3.46 -25.96 -17.64
C TYR A 52 2.57 -27.08 -17.13
N THR A 53 3.04 -27.87 -16.16
CA THR A 53 2.25 -28.91 -15.50
C THR A 53 2.17 -28.58 -14.01
N ASN A 54 0.95 -28.39 -13.51
CA ASN A 54 0.72 -28.33 -12.07
C ASN A 54 0.97 -29.72 -11.49
N ILE A 55 1.96 -29.86 -10.61
CA ILE A 55 2.41 -31.17 -10.10
C ILE A 55 1.34 -31.82 -9.22
N ARG A 56 0.51 -31.01 -8.56
CA ARG A 56 -0.55 -31.49 -7.66
C ARG A 56 -1.78 -31.97 -8.42
N THR A 57 -2.20 -31.25 -9.46
CA THR A 57 -3.45 -31.56 -10.20
C THR A 57 -3.21 -32.32 -11.50
N GLY A 58 -1.99 -32.28 -12.06
CA GLY A 58 -1.67 -32.80 -13.39
C GLY A 58 -2.17 -31.91 -14.54
N GLU A 59 -2.79 -30.77 -14.24
CA GLU A 59 -3.30 -29.83 -15.24
C GLU A 59 -2.15 -29.22 -16.06
N GLN A 60 -2.33 -29.18 -17.38
CA GLN A 60 -1.33 -28.65 -18.31
C GLN A 60 -1.78 -27.35 -18.97
N ASN A 61 -0.86 -26.40 -19.04
CA ASN A 61 -1.01 -25.14 -19.74
C ASN A 61 0.16 -24.93 -20.69
N TYR A 62 -0.04 -24.14 -21.74
CA TYR A 62 0.91 -24.01 -22.84
C TYR A 62 1.21 -22.54 -23.14
N SER A 63 2.46 -22.25 -23.46
CA SER A 63 2.93 -20.92 -23.88
C SER A 63 3.83 -21.07 -25.11
N TYR A 64 3.73 -20.15 -26.06
CA TYR A 64 4.48 -20.20 -27.32
C TYR A 64 5.43 -19.00 -27.44
N PHE A 65 6.66 -19.24 -27.94
CA PHE A 65 7.70 -18.23 -28.07
C PHE A 65 8.41 -18.27 -29.43
N PRO A 66 8.75 -17.12 -30.02
CA PRO A 66 8.51 -15.76 -29.51
C PRO A 66 7.04 -15.33 -29.68
N LYS A 67 6.46 -14.70 -28.64
CA LYS A 67 5.12 -14.11 -28.70
C LYS A 67 5.23 -12.73 -29.37
N GLY A 68 5.13 -12.66 -30.69
CA GLY A 68 5.05 -11.37 -31.40
C GLY A 68 6.08 -11.06 -32.49
N GLY A 69 6.67 -12.06 -33.15
CA GLY A 69 7.19 -11.85 -34.52
C GLY A 69 8.67 -11.47 -34.70
N ASP A 70 9.48 -11.39 -33.64
CA ASP A 70 10.93 -11.28 -33.80
C ASP A 70 11.59 -12.66 -33.76
N ILE A 71 12.14 -13.10 -34.90
CA ILE A 71 12.81 -14.39 -35.08
C ILE A 71 14.16 -14.37 -34.33
N ASN A 72 14.13 -14.63 -33.02
CA ASN A 72 15.35 -14.94 -32.29
C ASN A 72 15.74 -16.38 -32.61
N THR A 73 16.72 -16.55 -33.49
CA THR A 73 17.34 -17.85 -33.73
C THR A 73 18.21 -18.21 -32.52
N PHE A 74 17.92 -19.32 -31.87
CA PHE A 74 18.69 -19.82 -30.73
C PHE A 74 19.72 -20.86 -31.17
N TYR A 75 20.95 -20.73 -30.67
CA TYR A 75 22.06 -21.65 -30.91
C TYR A 75 22.46 -22.41 -29.64
N ASN A 76 23.23 -23.49 -29.83
CA ASN A 76 23.79 -24.25 -28.73
C ASN A 76 24.72 -23.37 -27.86
N GLY A 77 24.46 -23.32 -26.56
CA GLY A 77 25.20 -22.55 -25.57
C GLY A 77 24.59 -21.18 -25.26
N ASP A 78 23.61 -20.72 -26.03
CA ASP A 78 22.95 -19.43 -25.80
C ASP A 78 22.21 -19.43 -24.47
N LYS A 79 22.21 -18.29 -23.78
CA LYS A 79 21.30 -18.03 -22.65
C LYS A 79 20.11 -17.24 -23.17
N VAL A 80 18.90 -17.72 -22.92
CA VAL A 80 17.68 -16.96 -23.19
C VAL A 80 16.98 -16.72 -21.89
N ASP A 81 16.51 -15.49 -21.76
CA ASP A 81 15.64 -15.09 -20.69
C ASP A 81 14.22 -15.00 -21.22
N VAL A 82 13.31 -15.71 -20.57
CA VAL A 82 11.89 -15.72 -20.94
C VAL A 82 11.10 -15.02 -19.84
N ASN A 83 10.39 -13.97 -20.22
CA ASN A 83 9.38 -13.34 -19.36
C ASN A 83 8.06 -14.09 -19.53
N GLU A 84 7.67 -14.86 -18.51
CA GLU A 84 6.56 -15.80 -18.63
C GLU A 84 5.25 -15.21 -18.13
N LEU A 85 4.61 -14.44 -19.01
CA LEU A 85 3.28 -13.86 -18.76
C LEU A 85 2.21 -14.93 -18.51
N VAL A 86 2.27 -16.05 -19.24
CA VAL A 86 1.30 -17.15 -19.10
C VAL A 86 1.44 -17.84 -17.75
N PHE A 87 2.68 -18.01 -17.26
CA PHE A 87 2.90 -18.62 -15.95
C PHE A 87 2.27 -17.77 -14.83
N ASN A 88 2.30 -16.44 -14.92
CA ASN A 88 1.63 -15.56 -13.96
C ASN A 88 0.11 -15.74 -13.90
N ASP A 89 -0.53 -15.96 -15.05
CA ASP A 89 -1.98 -16.15 -15.11
C ASP A 89 -2.41 -17.48 -14.48
N ILE A 90 -1.61 -18.53 -14.65
CA ILE A 90 -1.97 -19.90 -14.25
C ILE A 90 -1.47 -20.25 -12.85
N ALA A 91 -0.32 -19.70 -12.43
CA ALA A 91 0.33 -20.12 -11.20
C ALA A 91 -0.46 -19.66 -9.97
N LYS A 92 -0.31 -20.40 -8.87
CA LYS A 92 -1.03 -20.17 -7.62
C LYS A 92 -0.05 -20.35 -6.46
N ASN A 93 -0.14 -19.47 -5.46
CA ASN A 93 0.64 -19.63 -4.24
C ASN A 93 0.31 -20.98 -3.57
N GLY A 94 1.33 -21.64 -3.03
CA GLY A 94 1.25 -22.98 -2.44
C GLY A 94 1.11 -24.14 -3.44
N HIS A 95 1.28 -23.90 -4.74
CA HIS A 95 1.29 -24.95 -5.77
C HIS A 95 2.68 -25.09 -6.40
N ASP A 96 3.07 -26.31 -6.72
CA ASP A 96 4.32 -26.59 -7.42
C ASP A 96 4.05 -26.87 -8.91
N TYR A 97 4.94 -26.38 -9.75
CA TYR A 97 4.83 -26.50 -11.20
C TYR A 97 6.11 -27.11 -11.78
N MET A 98 5.93 -27.95 -12.79
CA MET A 98 6.99 -28.39 -13.68
C MET A 98 6.81 -27.67 -15.01
N TYR A 99 7.87 -27.11 -15.58
CA TYR A 99 7.84 -26.60 -16.94
C TYR A 99 8.87 -27.29 -17.83
N GLN A 100 8.55 -27.45 -19.11
CA GLN A 100 9.43 -28.09 -20.09
C GLN A 100 9.30 -27.40 -21.44
N TYR A 101 10.45 -27.07 -22.05
CA TYR A 101 10.49 -26.51 -23.40
C TYR A 101 10.61 -27.61 -24.45
N THR A 102 9.78 -27.49 -25.49
CA THR A 102 9.95 -28.17 -26.77
C THR A 102 10.31 -27.14 -27.82
N LEU A 103 11.50 -27.28 -28.38
CA LEU A 103 12.05 -26.35 -29.37
C LEU A 103 11.85 -26.92 -30.76
N PHE A 104 11.54 -26.04 -31.71
CA PHE A 104 11.32 -26.38 -33.10
C PHE A 104 12.25 -25.55 -33.98
N GLN A 105 12.76 -26.18 -35.04
CA GLN A 105 13.54 -25.50 -36.07
C GLN A 105 12.65 -24.69 -37.03
N THR A 106 11.33 -24.93 -37.00
CA THR A 106 10.32 -24.27 -37.83
C THR A 106 9.56 -23.25 -37.00
N ASP A 107 9.35 -22.05 -37.54
CA ASP A 107 8.48 -21.02 -36.96
C ASP A 107 7.16 -20.94 -37.75
N PRO A 108 6.01 -21.24 -37.14
CA PRO A 108 4.71 -21.18 -37.82
C PRO A 108 4.20 -19.76 -38.05
N THR A 109 4.82 -18.71 -37.51
CA THR A 109 4.27 -17.34 -37.54
C THR A 109 4.80 -16.46 -38.68
N THR A 110 5.94 -16.82 -39.25
CA THR A 110 6.65 -16.02 -40.27
C THR A 110 6.65 -16.65 -41.66
N ILE A 111 6.06 -17.83 -41.84
CA ILE A 111 5.86 -18.46 -43.16
C ILE A 111 4.71 -17.72 -43.86
N ALA A 112 5.03 -16.55 -44.40
CA ALA A 112 4.34 -15.99 -45.55
C ALA A 112 4.80 -16.78 -46.77
N ASP A 113 3.85 -17.28 -47.55
CA ASP A 113 4.07 -18.01 -48.79
C ASP A 113 4.54 -19.48 -48.64
N ASP A 114 3.58 -20.39 -48.86
CA ASP A 114 3.78 -21.82 -49.17
C ASP A 114 4.76 -22.08 -50.34
N THR A 115 5.21 -21.02 -51.01
CA THR A 115 6.06 -21.07 -52.19
C THR A 115 7.56 -21.01 -51.91
N GLN A 116 8.02 -20.65 -50.70
CA GLN A 116 9.46 -20.69 -50.35
C GLN A 116 9.89 -21.94 -49.56
N TYR A 117 8.96 -22.64 -48.91
CA TYR A 117 9.26 -23.83 -48.10
C TYR A 117 8.25 -24.96 -48.31
N GLY A 118 7.75 -25.11 -49.54
CA GLY A 118 6.83 -26.19 -49.91
C GLY A 118 7.35 -27.58 -49.55
N ASP A 119 6.41 -28.51 -49.30
CA ASP A 119 6.42 -29.96 -49.04
C ASP A 119 7.69 -30.82 -49.35
N GLY A 120 8.89 -30.30 -49.16
CA GLY A 120 10.11 -30.89 -49.74
C GLY A 120 11.44 -30.19 -49.41
N VAL A 121 11.47 -29.10 -48.63
CA VAL A 121 12.74 -28.55 -48.10
C VAL A 121 12.90 -28.99 -46.65
N GLY A 122 13.92 -29.82 -46.41
CA GLY A 122 14.10 -30.62 -45.21
C GLY A 122 13.97 -29.85 -43.90
N LEU A 123 13.00 -30.28 -43.09
CA LEU A 123 13.02 -30.07 -41.65
C LEU A 123 14.38 -30.58 -41.14
N TYR A 124 15.22 -29.70 -40.59
CA TYR A 124 16.62 -30.01 -40.33
C TYR A 124 16.78 -31.30 -39.50
N ASP A 125 17.41 -32.30 -40.11
CA ASP A 125 17.44 -33.68 -39.64
C ASP A 125 18.33 -33.88 -38.42
N MET A 126 17.80 -33.61 -37.23
CA MET A 126 18.50 -34.02 -36.01
C MET A 126 18.36 -35.52 -35.87
N TYR A 127 19.46 -36.24 -36.05
CA TYR A 127 19.51 -37.66 -35.79
C TYR A 127 19.07 -37.93 -34.34
N PHE A 128 17.98 -38.68 -34.20
CA PHE A 128 17.35 -38.94 -32.92
C PHE A 128 17.74 -40.32 -32.39
N CYS A 129 17.45 -41.38 -33.16
CA CYS A 129 17.82 -42.74 -32.78
C CYS A 129 17.88 -43.70 -33.98
N ARG A 130 18.36 -44.92 -33.72
CA ARG A 130 18.26 -46.06 -34.64
C ARG A 130 17.74 -47.27 -33.90
N GLY A 131 17.06 -48.15 -34.61
CA GLY A 131 16.51 -49.36 -34.02
C GLY A 131 16.19 -50.43 -35.06
N LYS A 132 15.43 -51.45 -34.63
CA LYS A 132 14.90 -52.50 -35.51
C LYS A 132 13.40 -52.62 -35.32
N ILE A 133 12.69 -52.93 -36.40
CA ILE A 133 11.25 -53.24 -36.37
C ILE A 133 11.02 -54.43 -35.43
N GLN A 134 10.15 -54.26 -34.43
CA GLN A 134 9.87 -55.24 -33.40
C GLN A 134 8.82 -56.27 -33.85
N SER A 135 7.79 -55.79 -34.57
CA SER A 135 6.77 -56.61 -35.21
C SER A 135 6.38 -56.00 -36.53
N SER A 136 6.30 -56.83 -37.56
CA SER A 136 5.72 -56.45 -38.86
C SER A 136 4.26 -56.02 -38.66
N GLY A 137 3.80 -55.13 -39.52
CA GLY A 137 2.41 -54.66 -39.56
C GLY A 137 1.99 -54.37 -41.00
N THR A 138 1.39 -53.21 -41.23
CA THR A 138 1.06 -52.70 -42.56
C THR A 138 2.17 -51.77 -43.07
N THR A 139 2.00 -51.23 -44.28
CA THR A 139 2.89 -50.21 -44.84
C THR A 139 2.91 -48.90 -44.05
N SER A 140 1.86 -48.59 -43.29
CA SER A 140 1.69 -47.33 -42.55
C SER A 140 1.57 -47.51 -41.04
N SER A 141 1.55 -48.73 -40.51
CA SER A 141 1.50 -48.99 -39.06
C SER A 141 2.21 -50.28 -38.68
N PHE A 142 3.17 -50.19 -37.77
CA PHE A 142 4.01 -51.29 -37.32
C PHE A 142 4.65 -50.97 -35.96
N MET A 143 5.29 -51.96 -35.33
CA MET A 143 5.81 -51.82 -33.98
C MET A 143 7.32 -51.56 -34.00
N ILE A 144 7.75 -50.50 -33.31
CA ILE A 144 9.16 -50.25 -32.96
C ILE A 144 9.35 -50.45 -31.45
N ASN A 145 10.53 -50.11 -30.92
CA ASN A 145 10.78 -50.15 -29.49
C ASN A 145 9.73 -49.31 -28.74
N LYS A 146 9.14 -49.89 -27.68
CA LYS A 146 8.32 -49.16 -26.72
C LYS A 146 9.18 -48.25 -25.85
N GLU A 147 8.52 -47.32 -25.16
CA GLU A 147 9.13 -46.47 -24.13
C GLU A 147 10.24 -45.53 -24.62
N ILE A 148 10.18 -45.10 -25.89
CA ILE A 148 11.07 -44.05 -26.41
C ILE A 148 10.55 -42.69 -25.94
N THR A 149 11.01 -42.23 -24.77
CA THR A 149 10.46 -41.10 -23.99
C THR A 149 10.35 -39.76 -24.74
N ASN A 150 11.30 -39.46 -25.62
CA ASN A 150 11.34 -38.18 -26.36
C ASN A 150 10.77 -38.26 -27.79
N LEU A 151 10.28 -39.43 -28.21
CA LEU A 151 9.57 -39.57 -29.48
C LEU A 151 8.11 -39.17 -29.27
N LYS A 152 7.66 -38.17 -30.03
CA LYS A 152 6.32 -37.60 -29.94
C LYS A 152 5.59 -37.74 -31.26
N SER A 153 4.27 -37.69 -31.19
CA SER A 153 3.41 -37.54 -32.37
C SER A 153 3.68 -36.20 -33.06
N ALA A 154 3.24 -36.06 -34.31
CA ALA A 154 3.35 -34.82 -35.06
C ALA A 154 2.64 -33.66 -34.32
N TYR A 155 3.31 -32.52 -34.23
CA TYR A 155 2.80 -31.27 -33.68
C TYR A 155 2.26 -30.39 -34.80
N TYR A 156 0.99 -30.05 -34.68
CA TYR A 156 0.30 -29.14 -35.57
C TYR A 156 -0.06 -27.85 -34.84
N TYR A 157 0.08 -26.71 -35.52
CA TYR A 157 -0.32 -25.40 -35.02
C TYR A 157 -1.43 -24.83 -35.91
N GLU A 158 -2.55 -24.47 -35.30
CA GLU A 158 -3.66 -23.79 -35.97
C GLU A 158 -3.51 -22.28 -35.81
N ARG A 159 -3.40 -21.56 -36.93
CA ARG A 159 -3.33 -20.10 -36.95
C ARG A 159 -4.72 -19.49 -36.73
N SER A 160 -4.77 -18.19 -36.46
CA SER A 160 -6.02 -17.44 -36.25
C SER A 160 -6.98 -17.45 -37.45
N ASP A 161 -6.48 -17.75 -38.65
CA ASP A 161 -7.27 -17.90 -39.88
C ASP A 161 -7.81 -19.34 -40.09
N GLY A 162 -7.54 -20.26 -39.15
CA GLY A 162 -7.97 -21.67 -39.21
C GLY A 162 -7.04 -22.58 -40.03
N SER A 163 -5.92 -22.08 -40.54
CA SER A 163 -4.92 -22.90 -41.25
C SER A 163 -4.06 -23.71 -40.28
N VAL A 164 -3.78 -24.98 -40.65
CA VAL A 164 -3.05 -25.94 -39.79
C VAL A 164 -1.68 -26.26 -40.37
N TYR A 165 -0.62 -26.01 -39.60
CA TYR A 165 0.78 -26.19 -40.03
C TYR A 165 1.52 -27.23 -39.21
N LEU A 166 2.32 -28.08 -39.87
CA LEU A 166 3.24 -29.00 -39.20
C LEU A 166 4.45 -28.21 -38.67
N VAL A 167 4.55 -28.10 -37.36
CA VAL A 167 5.63 -27.35 -36.68
C VAL A 167 6.71 -28.27 -36.11
N GLY A 168 6.32 -29.50 -35.74
CA GLY A 168 7.21 -30.48 -35.13
C GLY A 168 6.84 -31.89 -35.56
N GLY A 169 7.81 -32.75 -35.81
CA GLY A 169 7.57 -34.14 -36.18
C GLY A 169 8.83 -34.99 -36.17
N ALA A 170 8.62 -36.29 -36.26
CA ALA A 170 9.67 -37.27 -36.38
C ALA A 170 9.51 -38.02 -37.70
N TYR A 171 10.60 -38.22 -38.43
CA TYR A 171 10.62 -39.02 -39.64
C TYR A 171 11.37 -40.31 -39.41
N ILE A 172 10.79 -41.40 -39.88
CA ILE A 172 11.43 -42.72 -39.91
C ILE A 172 11.95 -43.02 -41.31
N GLU A 173 13.22 -43.42 -41.39
CA GLU A 173 13.92 -43.85 -42.59
C GLU A 173 14.14 -45.37 -42.54
N ILE A 174 13.72 -46.05 -43.61
CA ILE A 174 13.90 -47.49 -43.82
C ILE A 174 14.35 -47.70 -45.26
N GLY A 175 15.59 -48.17 -45.46
CA GLY A 175 16.17 -48.24 -46.79
C GLY A 175 16.35 -46.84 -47.38
N GLU A 176 15.83 -46.63 -48.59
CA GLU A 176 15.82 -45.32 -49.28
C GLU A 176 14.51 -44.55 -49.08
N GLU A 177 13.56 -45.12 -48.35
CA GLU A 177 12.27 -44.50 -48.10
C GLU A 177 12.25 -43.78 -46.75
N ARG A 178 11.61 -42.61 -46.72
CA ARG A 178 11.43 -41.80 -45.51
C ARG A 178 9.97 -41.40 -45.34
N ARG A 179 9.44 -41.47 -44.13
CA ARG A 179 8.02 -41.19 -43.81
C ARG A 179 7.86 -40.44 -42.50
N LEU A 180 6.90 -39.51 -42.45
CA LEU A 180 6.52 -38.82 -41.21
C LEU A 180 5.78 -39.78 -40.28
N ILE A 181 6.22 -39.85 -39.03
CA ILE A 181 5.49 -40.49 -37.94
C ILE A 181 4.39 -39.53 -37.50
N GLU A 182 3.15 -39.89 -37.80
CA GLU A 182 1.96 -39.13 -37.40
C GLU A 182 1.70 -39.32 -35.90
N THR A 183 1.75 -40.58 -35.45
CA THR A 183 1.52 -40.93 -34.04
C THR A 183 2.48 -42.01 -33.57
N TYR A 184 2.94 -41.91 -32.34
CA TYR A 184 3.68 -42.95 -31.63
C TYR A 184 3.01 -43.27 -30.29
N ASP A 185 2.66 -44.53 -30.08
CA ASP A 185 2.18 -45.02 -28.79
C ASP A 185 3.37 -45.46 -27.93
N TYR A 186 3.67 -44.66 -26.90
CA TYR A 186 4.75 -44.91 -25.95
C TYR A 186 4.67 -46.28 -25.27
N LYS A 187 3.46 -46.77 -24.92
CA LYS A 187 3.29 -48.01 -24.15
C LYS A 187 3.46 -49.24 -25.02
N THR A 188 2.91 -49.20 -26.23
CA THR A 188 2.91 -50.36 -27.13
C THR A 188 4.12 -50.36 -28.06
N GLY A 189 4.65 -49.18 -28.42
CA GLY A 189 5.65 -49.01 -29.47
C GLY A 189 5.06 -48.90 -30.87
N ASN A 190 3.73 -48.75 -31.01
CA ASN A 190 3.07 -48.65 -32.30
C ASN A 190 3.35 -47.29 -32.94
N VAL A 191 3.89 -47.28 -34.15
CA VAL A 191 3.96 -46.08 -34.98
C VAL A 191 2.88 -46.11 -36.05
N ARG A 192 2.26 -44.97 -36.32
CA ARG A 192 1.42 -44.74 -37.50
C ARG A 192 2.01 -43.62 -38.32
N LEU A 193 2.09 -43.82 -39.62
CA LEU A 193 2.70 -42.89 -40.57
C LEU A 193 1.63 -42.09 -41.30
N LYS A 194 1.96 -40.85 -41.64
CA LYS A 194 1.08 -40.00 -42.47
C LYS A 194 0.89 -40.58 -43.87
N SER A 195 1.94 -41.19 -44.42
CA SER A 195 1.92 -41.96 -45.65
C SER A 195 2.69 -43.27 -45.48
N GLY A 196 2.19 -44.35 -46.10
CA GLY A 196 2.79 -45.69 -45.98
C GLY A 196 4.06 -45.85 -46.81
N PHE A 197 4.92 -46.78 -46.41
CA PHE A 197 6.02 -47.28 -47.22
C PHE A 197 5.51 -48.04 -48.46
N THR A 198 6.36 -48.17 -49.48
CA THR A 198 6.04 -48.95 -50.68
C THR A 198 5.82 -50.43 -50.33
N THR A 199 6.63 -50.95 -49.40
CA THR A 199 6.52 -52.31 -48.87
C THR A 199 6.43 -52.29 -47.34
N ALA A 200 5.61 -53.18 -46.77
CA ALA A 200 5.47 -53.29 -45.31
C ALA A 200 6.82 -53.67 -44.67
N PRO A 201 7.31 -52.93 -43.65
CA PRO A 201 8.58 -53.24 -43.02
C PRO A 201 8.55 -54.60 -42.31
N ALA A 202 9.49 -55.48 -42.67
CA ALA A 202 9.66 -56.75 -42.00
C ALA A 202 10.28 -56.60 -40.61
N ARG A 203 9.93 -57.49 -39.68
CA ARG A 203 10.58 -57.62 -38.38
C ARG A 203 12.10 -57.76 -38.54
N GLY A 204 12.85 -57.02 -37.72
CA GLY A 204 14.31 -57.02 -37.72
C GLY A 204 14.95 -56.02 -38.70
N THR A 205 14.18 -55.42 -39.62
CA THR A 205 14.67 -54.36 -40.50
C THR A 205 15.15 -53.15 -39.68
N VAL A 206 16.31 -52.59 -40.05
CA VAL A 206 16.89 -51.44 -39.36
C VAL A 206 16.18 -50.16 -39.80
N PHE A 207 15.91 -49.28 -38.84
CA PHE A 207 15.40 -47.94 -39.10
C PHE A 207 16.28 -46.87 -38.45
N ARG A 208 16.16 -45.64 -38.95
CA ARG A 208 16.69 -44.42 -38.32
C ARG A 208 15.54 -43.44 -38.13
N ILE A 209 15.55 -42.69 -37.02
CA ILE A 209 14.59 -41.63 -36.76
C ILE A 209 15.32 -40.30 -36.69
N PHE A 210 14.75 -39.30 -37.33
CA PHE A 210 15.19 -37.91 -37.31
C PHE A 210 14.06 -37.03 -36.82
N THR A 211 14.36 -36.04 -35.98
CA THR A 211 13.38 -35.07 -35.48
C THR A 211 13.77 -33.66 -35.92
N ASN A 212 12.78 -32.78 -36.03
CA ASN A 212 13.01 -31.34 -36.19
C ASN A 212 12.78 -30.56 -34.89
N TYR A 213 12.53 -31.30 -33.81
CA TYR A 213 12.27 -30.77 -32.49
C TYR A 213 13.23 -31.36 -31.47
N PHE A 214 13.50 -30.57 -30.44
CA PHE A 214 14.29 -30.95 -29.28
C PHE A 214 13.48 -30.70 -28.02
N MET A 215 13.41 -31.68 -27.13
CA MET A 215 12.78 -31.53 -25.83
C MET A 215 13.85 -31.37 -24.77
N ASP A 216 13.79 -30.28 -24.03
CA ASP A 216 14.68 -30.05 -22.90
C ASP A 216 14.30 -30.93 -21.70
N LYS A 217 15.16 -31.00 -20.68
CA LYS A 217 14.83 -31.59 -19.37
C LYS A 217 13.67 -30.80 -18.71
N PRO A 218 12.88 -31.45 -17.84
CA PRO A 218 11.91 -30.73 -17.02
C PRO A 218 12.62 -29.84 -16.00
N HIS A 219 12.03 -28.68 -15.74
CA HIS A 219 12.41 -27.74 -14.69
C HIS A 219 11.29 -27.64 -13.67
N TYR A 220 11.64 -27.31 -12.43
CA TYR A 220 10.70 -27.28 -11.31
C TYR A 220 10.68 -25.89 -10.69
N VAL A 221 9.48 -25.44 -10.38
CA VAL A 221 9.21 -24.17 -9.69
C VAL A 221 8.32 -24.46 -8.51
N LYS A 222 8.74 -24.00 -7.33
CA LYS A 222 7.90 -24.04 -6.13
C LYS A 222 7.29 -22.66 -5.93
N CYS A 223 5.95 -22.58 -5.88
CA CYS A 223 5.29 -21.34 -5.52
C CYS A 223 5.10 -21.25 -4.00
N ARG A 224 5.57 -20.15 -3.43
CA ARG A 224 5.47 -19.85 -1.98
C ARG A 224 4.02 -19.91 -1.49
N GLU A 225 3.80 -20.32 -0.26
CA GLU A 225 2.50 -20.21 0.42
C GLU A 225 2.28 -18.78 0.94
N ASP A 226 1.03 -18.33 0.96
CA ASP A 226 0.71 -17.05 1.60
C ASP A 226 0.86 -17.16 3.14
N PRO A 227 1.30 -16.09 3.83
CA PRO A 227 1.30 -16.07 5.28
C PRO A 227 -0.12 -16.19 5.83
N GLN A 228 -0.24 -16.95 6.91
CA GLN A 228 -1.43 -16.98 7.73
C GLN A 228 -1.40 -15.80 8.70
N CYS A 229 -2.31 -14.86 8.50
CA CYS A 229 -2.47 -13.70 9.36
C CYS A 229 -3.91 -13.57 9.83
N ASP A 230 -4.09 -13.24 11.10
CA ASP A 230 -5.38 -12.85 11.68
C ASP A 230 -5.27 -11.39 12.14
N PHE A 231 -6.09 -10.52 11.55
CA PHE A 231 -6.07 -9.08 11.80
C PHE A 231 -7.33 -8.66 12.56
N THR A 232 -7.12 -7.99 13.69
CA THR A 232 -8.18 -7.59 14.62
C THR A 232 -8.08 -6.11 14.98
N VAL A 233 -9.24 -5.49 15.14
CA VAL A 233 -9.45 -4.08 15.47
C VAL A 233 -10.47 -4.02 16.60
N SER A 234 -10.06 -3.42 17.71
CA SER A 234 -10.90 -3.32 18.92
C SER A 234 -10.61 -2.05 19.71
N ILE A 235 -11.47 -1.72 20.67
CA ILE A 235 -11.15 -0.69 21.65
C ILE A 235 -10.31 -1.30 22.76
N SER A 236 -9.13 -0.74 22.99
CA SER A 236 -8.26 -1.15 24.07
C SER A 236 -8.84 -0.74 25.42
N SER A 237 -8.60 -1.54 26.46
CA SER A 237 -8.89 -1.18 27.85
C SER A 237 -7.80 -0.29 28.48
N LYS A 238 -6.83 0.18 27.69
CA LYS A 238 -5.81 1.15 28.12
C LYS A 238 -6.43 2.52 28.42
N THR A 239 -5.71 3.35 29.16
CA THR A 239 -6.05 4.77 29.34
C THR A 239 -6.35 5.43 28.01
N ALA A 240 -7.41 6.24 27.95
CA ALA A 240 -7.96 6.90 26.76
C ALA A 240 -8.71 6.01 25.76
N ASN A 241 -8.82 4.69 25.98
CA ASN A 241 -9.55 3.77 25.11
C ASN A 241 -9.21 3.94 23.60
N PRO A 242 -7.94 3.77 23.19
CA PRO A 242 -7.55 3.88 21.78
C PRO A 242 -8.12 2.72 20.95
N ILE A 243 -8.16 2.90 19.62
CA ILE A 243 -8.40 1.80 18.68
C ILE A 243 -7.11 0.99 18.59
N GLU A 244 -7.12 -0.24 19.10
CA GLU A 244 -6.00 -1.16 19.01
C GLU A 244 -6.16 -2.07 17.78
N CYS A 245 -5.15 -2.03 16.93
CA CYS A 245 -4.96 -2.90 15.78
C CYS A 245 -3.93 -3.97 16.16
N LYS A 246 -4.25 -5.24 15.92
CA LYS A 246 -3.36 -6.36 16.20
C LYS A 246 -3.41 -7.39 15.09
N THR A 247 -2.24 -7.83 14.64
CA THR A 247 -2.10 -8.83 13.58
C THR A 247 -1.26 -9.99 14.08
N SER A 248 -1.70 -11.23 13.81
CA SER A 248 -0.82 -12.40 13.95
C SER A 248 -0.12 -12.67 12.63
N TYR A 249 1.08 -13.27 12.68
CA TYR A 249 1.84 -13.64 11.49
C TYR A 249 2.47 -15.02 11.67
N ILE A 250 2.10 -15.95 10.79
CA ILE A 250 2.71 -17.28 10.69
C ILE A 250 2.98 -17.57 9.22
N HIS A 251 4.23 -17.88 8.89
CA HIS A 251 4.59 -18.22 7.52
C HIS A 251 4.88 -19.72 7.38
N PRO A 252 4.17 -20.48 6.52
CA PRO A 252 4.42 -21.91 6.33
C PRO A 252 5.85 -22.22 5.85
N ASN A 253 6.40 -21.37 4.98
CA ASN A 253 7.80 -21.46 4.54
C ASN A 253 8.82 -20.79 5.49
N HIS A 254 8.47 -20.50 6.74
CA HIS A 254 9.37 -19.91 7.76
C HIS A 254 10.05 -18.58 7.37
N VAL A 255 9.39 -17.76 6.56
CA VAL A 255 9.91 -16.44 6.19
C VAL A 255 9.61 -15.43 7.31
N GLY A 256 10.64 -14.74 7.80
CA GLY A 256 10.53 -13.72 8.83
C GLY A 256 9.90 -12.40 8.36
N LEU A 257 9.51 -11.58 9.31
CA LEU A 257 8.99 -10.23 9.11
C LEU A 257 10.15 -9.22 9.07
N LYS A 258 10.09 -8.26 8.14
CA LYS A 258 11.03 -7.15 8.03
C LYS A 258 10.53 -5.94 8.83
N TYR A 259 9.31 -5.50 8.55
CA TYR A 259 8.58 -4.48 9.31
C TYR A 259 7.08 -4.60 9.04
N TYR A 260 6.27 -3.88 9.81
CA TYR A 260 4.85 -3.69 9.54
C TYR A 260 4.43 -2.23 9.70
N LYS A 261 3.31 -1.88 9.08
CA LYS A 261 2.64 -0.59 9.19
C LYS A 261 1.15 -0.78 9.43
N TYR A 262 0.54 0.19 10.11
CA TYR A 262 -0.90 0.27 10.26
C TYR A 262 -1.41 1.61 9.73
N TYR A 263 -2.58 1.58 9.13
CA TYR A 263 -3.28 2.77 8.66
C TYR A 263 -4.70 2.74 9.20
N LEU A 264 -5.21 3.88 9.67
CA LEU A 264 -6.58 4.04 10.10
C LEU A 264 -7.28 5.08 9.23
N TYR A 265 -8.28 4.61 8.48
CA TYR A 265 -9.12 5.46 7.66
C TYR A 265 -10.49 5.61 8.31
N GLN A 266 -10.95 6.84 8.51
CA GLN A 266 -12.36 7.11 8.81
C GLN A 266 -13.15 7.05 7.51
N LEU A 267 -14.26 6.33 7.58
CA LEU A 267 -15.18 6.18 6.46
C LEU A 267 -16.12 7.38 6.47
N MET A 268 -15.97 8.26 5.48
CA MET A 268 -16.75 9.49 5.34
C MET A 268 -17.81 9.30 4.25
N GLY A 269 -19.06 9.46 4.63
CA GLY A 269 -20.20 9.40 3.70
C GLY A 269 -20.62 10.78 3.20
N THR A 270 -19.72 11.60 2.62
CA THR A 270 -20.08 13.01 2.25
C THR A 270 -19.65 13.47 0.86
N THR A 271 -19.00 12.63 0.06
CA THR A 271 -18.44 13.00 -1.26
C THR A 271 -18.88 12.06 -2.38
N GLY A 272 -19.09 12.65 -3.56
CA GLY A 272 -19.61 11.92 -4.72
C GLY A 272 -21.04 11.42 -4.47
N ALA A 273 -21.96 12.35 -4.18
CA ALA A 273 -23.37 12.04 -3.99
C ALA A 273 -23.92 11.28 -5.21
N ILE A 274 -24.58 10.17 -4.95
CA ILE A 274 -25.18 9.26 -5.92
C ILE A 274 -26.68 9.52 -5.96
N HIS A 275 -27.32 9.54 -4.78
CA HIS A 275 -28.78 9.57 -4.68
C HIS A 275 -29.23 10.27 -3.41
N ASP A 276 -30.24 11.14 -3.51
CA ASP A 276 -30.91 11.76 -2.37
C ASP A 276 -32.30 11.16 -2.19
N GLY A 277 -32.78 11.02 -0.96
CA GLY A 277 -34.14 10.56 -0.72
C GLY A 277 -34.63 10.81 0.69
N LYS A 278 -35.74 10.15 1.04
CA LYS A 278 -36.31 10.14 2.39
C LYS A 278 -36.57 8.72 2.83
N ILE A 279 -36.35 8.45 4.12
CA ILE A 279 -36.69 7.16 4.72
C ILE A 279 -38.20 6.95 4.61
N LEU A 280 -38.59 5.85 3.96
CA LEU A 280 -40.00 5.50 3.76
C LEU A 280 -40.56 4.76 4.96
N GLU A 281 -39.80 3.80 5.49
CA GLU A 281 -40.14 3.00 6.66
C GLU A 281 -38.89 2.54 7.41
N THR A 282 -39.04 2.29 8.70
CA THR A 282 -38.04 1.64 9.54
C THR A 282 -38.54 0.24 9.85
N SER A 283 -37.82 -0.76 9.35
CA SER A 283 -38.26 -2.16 9.38
C SER A 283 -37.60 -2.96 10.51
N ALA A 284 -36.35 -2.63 10.86
CA ALA A 284 -35.63 -3.17 12.01
C ALA A 284 -34.39 -2.30 12.35
N TYR A 285 -33.69 -2.61 13.44
CA TYR A 285 -32.55 -1.83 13.95
C TYR A 285 -31.39 -1.63 12.98
N ASN A 286 -31.25 -2.49 11.97
CA ASN A 286 -30.19 -2.52 10.97
C ASN A 286 -30.74 -2.55 9.53
N TYR A 287 -32.03 -2.23 9.36
CA TYR A 287 -32.68 -2.18 8.05
C TYR A 287 -33.52 -0.92 7.92
N VAL A 288 -33.37 -0.26 6.77
CA VAL A 288 -34.14 0.93 6.43
C VAL A 288 -34.77 0.73 5.06
N THR A 289 -36.04 1.10 4.93
CA THR A 289 -36.71 1.12 3.62
C THR A 289 -36.51 2.50 3.02
N ILE A 290 -35.77 2.55 1.92
CA ILE A 290 -35.53 3.73 1.09
C ILE A 290 -36.26 3.57 -0.25
N GLU A 291 -36.02 4.47 -1.19
CA GLU A 291 -36.67 4.42 -2.50
C GLU A 291 -36.31 3.12 -3.25
N PRO A 292 -37.30 2.38 -3.81
CA PRO A 292 -37.04 1.23 -4.67
C PRO A 292 -36.57 1.67 -6.06
N GLY A 293 -35.92 0.76 -6.79
CA GLY A 293 -35.51 1.01 -8.18
C GLY A 293 -34.28 1.90 -8.35
N ILE A 294 -33.47 2.13 -7.30
CA ILE A 294 -32.18 2.83 -7.44
C ILE A 294 -31.26 1.96 -8.31
N ALA A 295 -31.00 2.41 -9.54
CA ALA A 295 -30.32 1.62 -10.58
C ALA A 295 -28.81 1.46 -10.35
N ASP A 296 -28.21 2.33 -9.54
CA ASP A 296 -26.79 2.27 -9.20
C ASP A 296 -26.50 1.13 -8.23
N LYS A 297 -25.29 0.53 -8.32
CA LYS A 297 -24.80 -0.42 -7.32
C LYS A 297 -24.50 0.32 -6.02
N ILE A 298 -25.53 0.49 -5.20
CA ILE A 298 -25.44 1.16 -3.90
C ILE A 298 -24.95 0.24 -2.78
N GLU A 299 -24.90 -1.07 -3.01
CA GLU A 299 -24.20 -1.99 -2.10
C GLU A 299 -22.71 -1.65 -2.05
N GLY A 300 -22.15 -1.53 -0.84
CA GLY A 300 -20.80 -1.04 -0.62
C GLY A 300 -20.67 0.48 -0.61
N LYS A 301 -21.77 1.23 -0.71
CA LYS A 301 -21.82 2.69 -0.62
C LYS A 301 -22.31 3.16 0.74
N TYR A 302 -22.06 4.43 1.06
CA TYR A 302 -22.45 5.01 2.34
C TYR A 302 -23.77 5.75 2.22
N ILE A 303 -24.62 5.64 3.22
CA ILE A 303 -25.83 6.43 3.39
C ILE A 303 -25.65 7.35 4.60
N MET A 304 -25.80 8.66 4.38
CA MET A 304 -25.87 9.67 5.44
C MET A 304 -27.33 10.03 5.67
N ILE A 305 -27.80 9.97 6.91
CA ILE A 305 -29.21 10.14 7.27
C ILE A 305 -29.34 11.24 8.32
N GLU A 306 -30.23 12.22 8.09
CA GLU A 306 -30.52 13.25 9.08
C GLU A 306 -31.15 12.66 10.36
N SER A 307 -30.68 13.12 11.52
CA SER A 307 -31.17 12.70 12.83
C SER A 307 -32.65 13.02 13.08
N SER A 308 -33.22 13.95 12.31
CA SER A 308 -34.65 14.25 12.33
C SER A 308 -35.15 14.73 10.96
N PRO A 309 -36.44 14.55 10.64
CA PRO A 309 -37.01 15.05 9.39
C PRO A 309 -36.89 16.57 9.27
N SER A 310 -36.39 17.04 8.12
CA SER A 310 -36.31 18.47 7.78
C SER A 310 -36.95 18.76 6.42
N GLU A 311 -37.34 20.03 6.22
CA GLU A 311 -37.83 20.57 4.94
C GLU A 311 -36.70 21.15 4.07
N ASN A 312 -35.45 21.04 4.52
CA ASN A 312 -34.30 21.53 3.77
C ASN A 312 -34.13 20.76 2.44
N THR A 313 -33.53 21.41 1.45
CA THR A 313 -33.26 20.83 0.11
C THR A 313 -31.77 20.64 -0.12
N GLY A 314 -31.37 19.61 -0.86
CA GLY A 314 -29.97 19.31 -1.20
C GLY A 314 -29.44 18.04 -0.54
N HIS A 315 -28.13 17.84 -0.58
CA HIS A 315 -27.47 16.67 0.01
C HIS A 315 -27.39 16.77 1.54
N VAL A 316 -27.36 15.61 2.20
CA VAL A 316 -27.25 15.46 3.64
C VAL A 316 -25.79 15.28 4.01
N TYR A 317 -25.19 16.30 4.62
CA TYR A 317 -23.77 16.28 5.01
C TYR A 317 -23.54 16.00 6.49
N ASN A 318 -24.59 15.94 7.31
CA ASN A 318 -24.50 15.72 8.74
C ASN A 318 -25.64 14.82 9.23
N GLY A 319 -25.31 13.87 10.12
CA GLY A 319 -26.25 12.88 10.63
C GLY A 319 -25.61 11.51 10.85
N THR A 320 -26.42 10.45 10.84
CA THR A 320 -25.97 9.07 11.01
C THR A 320 -25.47 8.52 9.68
N SER A 321 -24.20 8.11 9.63
CA SER A 321 -23.55 7.53 8.44
C SER A 321 -23.44 6.01 8.56
N ALA A 322 -23.95 5.24 7.59
CA ALA A 322 -23.82 3.77 7.59
C ALA A 322 -23.41 3.22 6.23
N LEU A 323 -22.73 2.07 6.20
CA LEU A 323 -22.45 1.33 4.97
C LEU A 323 -23.67 0.49 4.60
N ILE A 324 -24.09 0.56 3.35
CA ILE A 324 -25.12 -0.31 2.77
C ILE A 324 -24.47 -1.66 2.46
N VAL A 325 -24.83 -2.70 3.22
CA VAL A 325 -24.30 -4.07 3.05
C VAL A 325 -25.16 -4.93 2.13
N SER A 326 -26.42 -4.55 1.95
CA SER A 326 -27.34 -5.18 1.00
C SER A 326 -28.42 -4.21 0.56
N TYR A 327 -28.95 -4.36 -0.64
CA TYR A 327 -30.09 -3.58 -1.11
C TYR A 327 -31.01 -4.42 -2.01
N ASP A 328 -32.27 -4.52 -1.62
CA ASP A 328 -33.32 -5.13 -2.43
C ASP A 328 -33.97 -4.06 -3.32
N ILE A 329 -33.71 -4.14 -4.63
CA ILE A 329 -34.14 -3.14 -5.60
C ILE A 329 -35.67 -3.05 -5.76
N ASP A 330 -36.38 -4.16 -5.55
CA ASP A 330 -37.84 -4.22 -5.77
C ASP A 330 -38.60 -3.63 -4.58
N THR A 331 -38.07 -3.84 -3.37
CA THR A 331 -38.71 -3.40 -2.12
C THR A 331 -38.10 -2.12 -1.54
N GLY A 332 -36.90 -1.72 -1.97
CA GLY A 332 -36.17 -0.57 -1.44
C GLY A 332 -35.53 -0.83 -0.08
N VAL A 333 -35.48 -2.08 0.39
CA VAL A 333 -34.93 -2.42 1.71
C VAL A 333 -33.41 -2.43 1.64
N ALA A 334 -32.77 -1.50 2.35
CA ALA A 334 -31.33 -1.44 2.53
C ALA A 334 -30.92 -2.02 3.89
N GLY A 335 -29.99 -2.98 3.88
CA GLY A 335 -29.31 -3.49 5.06
C GLY A 335 -28.12 -2.60 5.41
N LEU A 336 -28.00 -2.21 6.67
CA LEU A 336 -26.92 -1.36 7.18
C LEU A 336 -25.92 -2.18 7.99
N ASN A 337 -24.63 -1.82 7.90
CA ASN A 337 -23.54 -2.50 8.63
C ASN A 337 -23.65 -2.40 10.16
N TYR A 338 -24.37 -1.41 10.70
CA TYR A 338 -24.62 -1.30 12.13
C TYR A 338 -26.03 -0.79 12.45
N SER A 339 -26.36 -0.87 13.74
CA SER A 339 -27.64 -0.38 14.26
C SER A 339 -27.63 1.14 14.38
N ALA A 340 -28.29 1.82 13.45
CA ALA A 340 -28.67 3.22 13.65
C ALA A 340 -29.85 3.23 14.64
N ARG A 341 -29.57 3.41 15.94
CA ARG A 341 -30.63 3.71 16.91
C ARG A 341 -31.25 5.06 16.51
N ASP A 342 -32.57 5.13 16.56
CA ASP A 342 -33.35 6.36 16.35
C ASP A 342 -33.48 6.87 14.90
N LEU A 343 -33.51 5.98 13.90
CA LEU A 343 -33.95 6.36 12.55
C LEU A 343 -35.44 6.76 12.56
N ILE A 344 -35.75 7.92 11.98
CA ILE A 344 -37.11 8.46 11.93
C ILE A 344 -37.62 8.40 10.48
N LYS A 345 -38.83 7.87 10.31
CA LYS A 345 -39.54 7.93 9.02
C LYS A 345 -39.65 9.38 8.55
N GLY A 346 -39.27 9.63 7.29
CA GLY A 346 -39.26 10.97 6.70
C GLY A 346 -37.94 11.74 6.86
N SER A 347 -36.97 11.23 7.63
CA SER A 347 -35.61 11.77 7.61
C SER A 347 -35.03 11.71 6.21
N ARG A 348 -34.36 12.78 5.79
CA ARG A 348 -33.65 12.83 4.51
C ARG A 348 -32.40 11.98 4.59
N TYR A 349 -32.01 11.41 3.46
CA TYR A 349 -30.74 10.74 3.31
C TYR A 349 -30.04 11.14 2.00
N THR A 350 -28.72 10.96 1.98
CA THR A 350 -27.92 10.98 0.75
C THR A 350 -27.02 9.75 0.73
N ILE A 351 -26.99 9.06 -0.41
CA ILE A 351 -26.05 7.97 -0.70
C ILE A 351 -24.83 8.58 -1.38
N TYR A 352 -23.65 8.23 -0.90
CA TYR A 352 -22.37 8.74 -1.40
C TYR A 352 -21.50 7.58 -1.91
N ASN A 353 -20.64 7.89 -2.89
CA ASN A 353 -19.65 6.94 -3.40
C ASN A 353 -18.67 6.42 -2.35
N GLY A 354 -18.65 7.08 -1.18
CA GLY A 354 -17.75 6.85 -0.07
C GLY A 354 -16.44 7.57 -0.32
N ASN A 355 -16.03 8.43 0.61
CA ASN A 355 -14.63 8.77 0.75
C ASN A 355 -14.09 8.12 2.01
N GLU A 356 -12.80 7.93 2.00
CA GLU A 356 -12.07 7.57 3.20
C GLU A 356 -11.08 8.68 3.47
N ARG A 357 -11.00 9.06 4.74
CA ARG A 357 -10.02 10.03 5.20
C ARG A 357 -9.00 9.31 6.06
N LEU A 358 -7.73 9.43 5.70
CA LEU A 358 -6.65 8.95 6.57
C LEU A 358 -6.71 9.78 7.86
N ILE A 359 -6.88 9.11 8.99
CA ILE A 359 -6.88 9.76 10.30
C ILE A 359 -5.48 9.73 10.88
N ASP A 360 -4.80 8.60 10.73
CA ASP A 360 -3.49 8.37 11.30
C ASP A 360 -2.82 7.15 10.66
N GLU A 361 -1.49 7.13 10.66
CA GLU A 361 -0.67 6.02 10.20
C GLU A 361 0.52 5.78 11.12
N SER A 362 0.95 4.52 11.24
CA SER A 362 2.17 4.21 11.98
C SER A 362 3.40 4.38 11.10
N ASP A 363 4.53 4.71 11.74
CA ASP A 363 5.85 4.46 11.17
C ASP A 363 6.06 2.98 10.81
N GLU A 364 7.18 2.69 10.14
CA GLU A 364 7.65 1.31 9.99
C GLU A 364 8.04 0.74 11.36
N ILE A 365 7.31 -0.29 11.80
CA ILE A 365 7.55 -0.92 13.10
C ILE A 365 8.33 -2.22 12.90
N TYR A 366 9.43 -2.35 13.63
CA TYR A 366 10.38 -3.45 13.53
C TYR A 366 10.31 -4.43 14.72
N ASP A 367 9.35 -4.26 15.62
CA ASP A 367 9.10 -5.22 16.71
C ASP A 367 8.31 -6.45 16.23
N PHE A 368 8.24 -7.49 17.06
CA PHE A 368 7.49 -8.71 16.77
C PHE A 368 6.17 -8.81 17.55
N GLU A 369 5.67 -7.69 18.08
CA GLU A 369 4.38 -7.66 18.78
C GLU A 369 3.19 -7.51 17.83
N LEU A 370 3.42 -6.93 16.63
CA LEU A 370 2.43 -6.68 15.58
C LEU A 370 1.17 -6.00 16.13
N LYS A 371 1.34 -4.92 16.88
CA LYS A 371 0.23 -4.16 17.46
C LYS A 371 0.48 -2.66 17.39
N TYR A 372 -0.59 -1.89 17.20
CA TYR A 372 -0.54 -0.44 17.21
C TYR A 372 -1.83 0.14 17.76
N SER A 373 -1.76 1.32 18.39
CA SER A 373 -2.90 1.96 19.05
C SER A 373 -3.14 3.35 18.48
N PHE A 374 -4.27 3.56 17.80
CA PHE A 374 -4.67 4.85 17.25
C PHE A 374 -5.50 5.65 18.25
N TYR A 375 -5.17 6.93 18.45
CA TYR A 375 -5.87 7.84 19.35
C TYR A 375 -6.83 8.72 18.57
N ALA A 376 -7.89 8.11 18.02
CA ALA A 376 -8.91 8.80 17.23
C ALA A 376 -10.20 9.07 18.03
N ASN A 377 -10.97 10.07 17.57
CA ASN A 377 -12.37 10.21 17.94
C ASN A 377 -13.18 9.15 17.19
N CYS A 378 -13.43 8.02 17.85
CA CYS A 378 -13.92 6.82 17.19
C CYS A 378 -15.42 6.59 17.31
N PHE A 379 -16.06 7.05 18.39
CA PHE A 379 -17.44 6.73 18.66
C PHE A 379 -18.39 7.61 17.84
N GLY A 380 -19.41 6.98 17.25
CA GLY A 380 -20.30 7.58 16.26
C GLY A 380 -19.74 7.51 14.84
N SER A 381 -18.71 6.70 14.60
CA SER A 381 -18.01 6.61 13.32
C SER A 381 -17.64 5.18 12.91
N SER A 382 -17.40 5.02 11.62
CA SER A 382 -16.95 3.79 10.97
C SER A 382 -15.51 3.95 10.49
N PHE A 383 -14.69 2.91 10.66
CA PHE A 383 -13.29 2.93 10.28
C PHE A 383 -12.91 1.72 9.43
N ARG A 384 -12.01 1.94 8.48
CA ARG A 384 -11.24 0.89 7.80
C ARG A 384 -9.82 0.94 8.32
N ALA A 385 -9.41 -0.10 9.05
CA ALA A 385 -8.03 -0.28 9.43
C ALA A 385 -7.33 -1.17 8.41
N VAL A 386 -6.07 -0.90 8.14
CA VAL A 386 -5.21 -1.69 7.25
C VAL A 386 -3.95 -2.09 8.01
N SER A 387 -3.62 -3.38 7.97
CA SER A 387 -2.31 -3.89 8.36
C SER A 387 -1.49 -4.19 7.11
N GLU A 388 -0.33 -3.58 7.00
CA GLU A 388 0.65 -3.82 5.95
C GLU A 388 1.86 -4.53 6.55
N ILE A 389 2.23 -5.67 5.99
CA ILE A 389 3.33 -6.51 6.47
C ILE A 389 4.36 -6.64 5.35
N MET A 390 5.60 -6.26 5.64
CA MET A 390 6.75 -6.50 4.78
C MET A 390 7.55 -7.69 5.31
N THR A 391 7.81 -8.69 4.48
CA THR A 391 8.65 -9.85 4.85
C THR A 391 10.12 -9.64 4.51
N LEU A 392 11.03 -10.43 5.10
CA LEU A 392 12.48 -10.28 4.93
C LEU A 392 12.99 -10.44 3.49
N ASP A 393 12.20 -11.06 2.63
CA ASP A 393 12.45 -11.20 1.19
C ASP A 393 11.71 -10.13 0.36
N ASP A 394 11.43 -8.98 0.97
CA ASP A 394 10.85 -7.78 0.35
C ASP A 394 9.49 -8.01 -0.31
N LYS A 395 8.63 -8.80 0.34
CA LYS A 395 7.23 -9.00 -0.08
C LYS A 395 6.26 -8.32 0.87
N MET A 396 5.35 -7.55 0.27
CA MET A 396 4.30 -6.82 0.97
C MET A 396 2.98 -7.62 0.97
N TYR A 397 2.31 -7.65 2.10
CA TYR A 397 0.96 -8.19 2.28
C TYR A 397 0.09 -7.14 2.95
N ARG A 398 -1.17 -7.02 2.53
CA ARG A 398 -2.13 -6.07 3.11
C ARG A 398 -3.37 -6.80 3.57
N TYR A 399 -3.74 -6.56 4.82
CA TYR A 399 -4.95 -7.05 5.45
C TYR A 399 -5.81 -5.86 5.85
N THR A 400 -7.13 -6.00 5.73
CA THR A 400 -8.05 -4.90 5.99
C THR A 400 -9.18 -5.39 6.87
N GLN A 401 -9.60 -4.56 7.81
CA GLN A 401 -10.76 -4.80 8.63
C GLN A 401 -11.55 -3.51 8.79
N GLN A 402 -12.84 -3.59 8.52
CA GLN A 402 -13.79 -2.52 8.81
C GLN A 402 -14.37 -2.72 10.21
N LYS A 403 -14.47 -1.63 10.98
CA LYS A 403 -15.00 -1.64 12.33
C LYS A 403 -15.84 -0.40 12.60
N ASP A 404 -17.02 -0.61 13.16
CA ASP A 404 -17.93 0.43 13.60
C ASP A 404 -17.89 0.59 15.11
N PHE A 405 -17.93 1.82 15.58
CA PHE A 405 -17.97 2.15 17.01
C PHE A 405 -19.20 3.01 17.29
N PRO A 406 -20.34 2.43 17.69
CA PRO A 406 -21.55 3.19 17.96
C PRO A 406 -21.39 4.06 19.21
N ALA A 407 -21.99 5.25 19.19
CA ALA A 407 -21.98 6.17 20.32
C ALA A 407 -23.33 6.21 21.07
N GLU A 408 -23.26 6.51 22.36
CA GLU A 408 -24.38 6.99 23.17
C GLU A 408 -24.41 8.53 23.17
N SER A 409 -25.60 9.12 23.24
CA SER A 409 -25.74 10.57 23.37
C SER A 409 -25.08 11.09 24.66
N ILE A 410 -24.33 12.17 24.53
CA ILE A 410 -23.64 12.85 25.64
C ILE A 410 -24.49 13.97 26.28
N ASP A 411 -25.65 14.27 25.70
CA ASP A 411 -26.50 15.40 26.08
C ASP A 411 -26.99 15.30 27.52
N GLY A 412 -26.91 16.43 28.24
CA GLY A 412 -27.28 16.53 29.66
C GLY A 412 -26.31 15.83 30.62
N ILE A 413 -25.29 15.11 30.11
CA ILE A 413 -24.24 14.52 30.93
C ILE A 413 -23.05 15.47 31.04
N VAL A 414 -22.62 16.04 29.91
CA VAL A 414 -21.61 17.10 29.87
C VAL A 414 -22.31 18.43 29.63
N SER A 415 -21.86 19.47 30.33
CA SER A 415 -22.43 20.82 30.22
C SER A 415 -21.42 21.89 30.60
N GLU A 416 -21.77 23.16 30.35
CA GLU A 416 -20.99 24.33 30.75
C GLU A 416 -19.53 24.26 30.32
N PHE A 417 -19.30 23.98 29.03
CA PHE A 417 -17.95 24.03 28.47
C PHE A 417 -17.53 25.48 28.31
N ASP A 418 -16.61 25.90 29.17
CA ASP A 418 -16.03 27.23 29.22
C ASP A 418 -14.56 27.21 28.79
N PHE A 419 -14.12 28.35 28.27
CA PHE A 419 -12.79 28.59 27.75
C PHE A 419 -12.20 29.86 28.33
N LYS A 420 -10.95 29.78 28.79
CA LYS A 420 -10.22 30.95 29.26
C LYS A 420 -8.76 30.92 28.82
N ILE A 421 -8.27 32.03 28.31
CA ILE A 421 -6.83 32.24 28.11
C ILE A 421 -6.18 32.61 29.45
N PHE A 422 -5.14 31.86 29.83
CA PHE A 422 -4.26 32.18 30.95
C PHE A 422 -2.90 32.65 30.43
N ASP A 423 -2.31 33.59 31.17
CA ASP A 423 -0.94 34.08 30.97
C ASP A 423 -0.68 34.49 29.49
N ASN A 424 -1.75 34.95 28.82
CA ASN A 424 -1.87 35.36 27.42
C ASN A 424 -1.45 34.35 26.34
N HIS A 425 -1.18 33.08 26.65
CA HIS A 425 -0.63 32.15 25.64
C HIS A 425 -0.97 30.67 25.85
N THR A 426 -1.85 30.37 26.80
CA THR A 426 -2.32 29.02 27.12
C THR A 426 -3.83 29.03 27.25
N ALA A 427 -4.48 28.08 26.58
CA ALA A 427 -5.90 27.83 26.69
C ALA A 427 -6.19 26.94 27.90
N MET A 428 -7.10 27.35 28.77
CA MET A 428 -7.69 26.49 29.80
C MET A 428 -9.14 26.18 29.41
N LEU A 429 -9.39 24.90 29.20
CA LEU A 429 -10.70 24.33 28.96
C LEU A 429 -11.26 23.85 30.29
N THR A 430 -12.53 24.16 30.57
CA THR A 430 -13.25 23.61 31.74
C THR A 430 -14.66 23.21 31.36
N TRP A 431 -15.17 22.15 31.98
CA TRP A 431 -16.54 21.69 31.76
C TRP A 431 -17.14 21.10 33.04
N LYS A 432 -18.41 20.73 32.99
CA LYS A 432 -19.08 19.98 34.07
C LYS A 432 -19.56 18.63 33.57
N THR A 433 -19.54 17.67 34.49
CA THR A 433 -20.04 16.32 34.27
C THR A 433 -21.06 15.96 35.35
N ALA A 434 -22.24 15.47 34.95
CA ALA A 434 -23.31 15.07 35.86
C ALA A 434 -23.02 13.71 36.55
N LYS A 435 -22.11 12.91 35.98
CA LYS A 435 -21.64 11.63 36.52
C LYS A 435 -20.17 11.43 36.15
N SER A 436 -19.49 10.50 36.82
CA SER A 436 -18.11 10.13 36.45
C SER A 436 -18.09 9.40 35.11
N LEU A 437 -17.34 9.93 34.16
CA LEU A 437 -17.17 9.38 32.80
C LEU A 437 -15.76 8.83 32.54
N GLY A 438 -14.90 8.82 33.56
CA GLY A 438 -13.50 8.40 33.42
C GLY A 438 -12.63 9.47 32.77
N VAL A 439 -11.69 9.03 31.92
CA VAL A 439 -10.70 9.90 31.27
C VAL A 439 -11.28 10.47 29.97
N ALA A 440 -11.24 11.79 29.83
CA ALA A 440 -11.57 12.49 28.60
C ALA A 440 -10.39 12.45 27.62
N LYS A 441 -10.66 12.17 26.35
CA LYS A 441 -9.77 12.51 25.24
C LYS A 441 -10.10 13.91 24.76
N ILE A 442 -9.08 14.73 24.50
CA ILE A 442 -9.25 16.10 24.02
C ILE A 442 -8.67 16.18 22.61
N PHE A 443 -9.49 16.65 21.67
CA PHE A 443 -9.06 16.97 20.32
C PHE A 443 -9.27 18.46 20.06
N ARG A 444 -8.44 19.03 19.19
CA ARG A 444 -8.54 20.41 18.73
C ARG A 444 -8.58 20.44 17.22
N GLN A 445 -9.46 21.25 16.66
CA GLN A 445 -9.53 21.58 15.25
C GLN A 445 -9.36 23.08 15.10
N ASN A 446 -8.54 23.52 14.13
CA ASN A 446 -8.60 24.92 13.68
C ASN A 446 -9.88 25.10 12.86
N VAL A 447 -10.62 26.19 13.05
CA VAL A 447 -11.88 26.44 12.31
C VAL A 447 -11.69 26.43 10.80
N ASN A 448 -10.49 26.79 10.32
CA ASN A 448 -10.17 26.80 8.89
C ASN A 448 -9.65 25.46 8.36
N ASP A 449 -9.42 24.47 9.24
CA ASP A 449 -8.91 23.17 8.87
C ASP A 449 -10.03 22.12 8.96
N ASP A 450 -10.00 21.15 8.04
CA ASP A 450 -10.90 19.99 8.10
C ASP A 450 -10.44 18.97 9.16
N GLU A 451 -9.26 19.18 9.76
CA GLU A 451 -8.59 18.21 10.60
C GLU A 451 -8.61 18.55 12.10
N TYR A 452 -9.01 17.57 12.91
CA TYR A 452 -8.82 17.62 14.35
C TYR A 452 -7.61 16.80 14.76
N VAL A 453 -6.88 17.29 15.74
CA VAL A 453 -5.65 16.70 16.26
C VAL A 453 -5.87 16.27 17.71
N PHE A 454 -5.41 15.08 18.05
CA PHE A 454 -5.39 14.63 19.44
C PHE A 454 -4.27 15.33 20.22
N ILE A 455 -4.66 16.10 21.25
CA ILE A 455 -3.73 16.93 22.04
C ILE A 455 -3.53 16.42 23.47
N GLY A 456 -4.28 15.40 23.90
CA GLY A 456 -4.04 14.73 25.17
C GLY A 456 -5.30 14.27 25.89
N THR A 457 -5.15 14.02 27.20
CA THR A 457 -6.22 13.48 28.05
C THR A 457 -6.41 14.27 29.33
N ALA A 458 -7.63 14.34 29.84
CA ALA A 458 -7.94 14.90 31.16
C ALA A 458 -8.59 13.86 32.07
N THR A 459 -8.08 13.73 33.29
CA THR A 459 -8.68 12.91 34.35
C THR A 459 -9.71 13.68 35.18
N GLY A 460 -9.67 15.01 35.15
CA GLY A 460 -10.67 15.91 35.71
C GLY A 460 -11.45 16.65 34.63
N ASN A 461 -12.23 17.64 35.04
CA ASN A 461 -13.04 18.44 34.12
C ASN A 461 -12.34 19.73 33.67
N SER A 462 -11.02 19.65 33.49
CA SER A 462 -10.20 20.77 33.03
C SER A 462 -9.00 20.27 32.22
N PHE A 463 -8.59 21.03 31.21
CA PHE A 463 -7.42 20.73 30.39
C PHE A 463 -6.68 22.02 30.00
N PHE A 464 -5.35 21.98 29.96
CA PHE A 464 -4.52 23.09 29.50
C PHE A 464 -3.96 22.77 28.11
N ASP A 465 -4.36 23.54 27.12
CA ASP A 465 -3.77 23.51 25.78
C ASP A 465 -2.75 24.64 25.66
N VAL A 466 -1.48 24.25 25.74
CA VAL A 466 -0.33 25.15 25.61
C VAL A 466 0.15 25.28 24.17
N THR A 467 -0.45 24.59 23.20
CA THR A 467 -0.02 24.60 21.80
C THR A 467 -0.91 25.46 20.91
N VAL A 468 -1.85 26.23 21.51
CA VAL A 468 -2.63 27.24 20.78
C VAL A 468 -1.73 28.33 20.18
N GLY A 469 -2.00 28.69 18.93
CA GLY A 469 -1.41 29.82 18.23
C GLY A 469 -2.19 31.11 18.43
N ASN A 470 -1.57 32.26 18.18
CA ASN A 470 -2.18 33.59 18.23
C ASN A 470 -3.09 33.87 17.03
N GLN A 471 -4.11 34.73 17.17
CA GLN A 471 -5.00 35.14 16.05
C GLN A 471 -5.61 33.93 15.32
N GLN A 472 -5.83 32.82 16.04
CA GLN A 472 -6.40 31.59 15.52
C GLN A 472 -7.75 31.33 16.18
N SER A 473 -8.62 30.62 15.46
CA SER A 473 -9.89 30.14 15.98
C SER A 473 -9.89 28.62 16.04
N TYR A 474 -10.37 28.07 17.14
CA TYR A 474 -10.36 26.65 17.44
C TYR A 474 -11.74 26.14 17.85
N ILE A 475 -11.96 24.86 17.59
CA ILE A 475 -13.04 24.06 18.13
C ILE A 475 -12.42 22.89 18.88
N TYR A 476 -12.86 22.65 20.12
CA TYR A 476 -12.41 21.52 20.92
C TYR A 476 -13.48 20.45 21.04
N TYR A 477 -13.03 19.20 21.03
CA TYR A 477 -13.87 18.02 21.19
C TYR A 477 -13.46 17.28 22.45
N ILE A 478 -14.41 17.08 23.36
CA ILE A 478 -14.27 16.21 24.53
C ILE A 478 -14.93 14.88 24.19
N CYS A 479 -14.14 13.81 24.17
CA CYS A 479 -14.61 12.47 23.88
C CYS A 479 -14.43 11.56 25.12
N TYR A 480 -15.54 11.02 25.63
CA TYR A 480 -15.55 10.05 26.73
C TYR A 480 -16.00 8.69 26.24
N ALA A 481 -15.25 7.64 26.62
CA ALA A 481 -15.61 6.24 26.42
C ALA A 481 -16.47 6.03 25.16
N ASN A 482 -17.68 5.49 25.27
CA ASN A 482 -18.59 5.20 24.17
C ASN A 482 -19.63 6.31 23.88
N TYR A 483 -19.34 7.57 24.20
CA TYR A 483 -20.24 8.70 23.97
C TYR A 483 -19.86 9.50 22.73
N GLU A 484 -20.83 10.23 22.18
CA GLU A 484 -20.61 11.23 21.15
C GLU A 484 -19.67 12.35 21.68
N ALA A 485 -18.93 12.98 20.77
CA ALA A 485 -18.05 14.07 21.13
C ALA A 485 -18.87 15.31 21.57
N TYR A 486 -18.50 15.90 22.70
CA TYR A 486 -19.06 17.19 23.13
C TYR A 486 -18.15 18.33 22.67
N ILE A 487 -18.72 19.30 21.98
CA ILE A 487 -17.96 20.30 21.20
C ILE A 487 -18.09 21.69 21.84
N THR A 488 -17.02 22.47 21.83
CA THR A 488 -17.08 23.89 22.23
C THR A 488 -17.78 24.76 21.19
N PRO A 489 -18.32 25.93 21.58
CA PRO A 489 -18.38 27.07 20.67
C PRO A 489 -17.00 27.38 20.05
N GLU A 490 -16.98 28.18 18.99
CA GLU A 490 -15.72 28.70 18.46
C GLU A 490 -14.96 29.49 19.53
N VAL A 491 -13.67 29.22 19.62
CA VAL A 491 -12.75 29.79 20.59
C VAL A 491 -11.65 30.53 19.85
N SER A 492 -11.51 31.84 20.07
CA SER A 492 -10.46 32.63 19.42
C SER A 492 -9.36 33.04 20.39
N THR A 493 -8.14 33.12 19.87
CA THR A 493 -6.96 33.62 20.57
C THR A 493 -6.55 35.00 20.06
N ASP A 494 -6.17 35.89 20.97
CA ASP A 494 -5.63 37.22 20.62
C ASP A 494 -4.67 37.69 21.72
N TRP A 495 -3.40 37.81 21.37
CA TRP A 495 -2.32 38.37 22.17
C TRP A 495 -1.33 39.10 21.27
N ILE A 496 -0.33 39.74 21.88
CA ILE A 496 0.68 40.50 21.16
C ILE A 496 2.04 39.88 21.44
N GLY A 497 2.84 39.67 20.40
CA GLY A 497 4.24 39.32 20.53
C GLY A 497 4.54 37.84 20.32
N TRP A 498 5.81 37.50 20.54
CA TRP A 498 6.36 36.17 20.34
C TRP A 498 6.68 35.50 21.67
N SER A 499 6.53 34.19 21.73
CA SER A 499 6.82 33.43 22.96
C SER A 499 7.68 32.21 22.64
N ILE A 500 8.67 31.96 23.48
CA ILE A 500 9.53 30.76 23.41
C ILE A 500 9.48 30.01 24.74
N TYR A 501 9.26 28.71 24.66
CA TYR A 501 9.14 27.81 25.81
C TYR A 501 10.27 26.80 25.74
N SER A 502 11.00 26.60 26.84
CA SER A 502 11.92 25.45 26.96
C SER A 502 11.12 24.19 27.28
N LEU A 503 11.37 23.15 26.50
CA LEU A 503 10.71 21.86 26.61
C LEU A 503 11.66 20.84 27.22
N LYS A 504 11.22 20.20 28.30
CA LYS A 504 11.92 19.06 28.88
C LYS A 504 11.24 17.78 28.45
N THR A 505 11.99 16.85 27.88
CA THR A 505 11.49 15.51 27.53
C THR A 505 11.04 14.78 28.79
N ALA A 506 9.77 14.38 28.82
CA ALA A 506 9.15 13.66 29.93
C ALA A 506 8.88 12.18 29.62
N GLY A 507 9.08 11.75 28.36
CA GLY A 507 8.95 10.37 27.89
C GLY A 507 8.15 10.32 26.59
N ASP A 508 7.49 9.19 26.36
CA ASP A 508 6.55 9.01 25.26
C ASP A 508 5.18 8.62 25.81
N CYS A 509 4.12 9.18 25.25
CA CYS A 509 2.76 8.80 25.58
C CYS A 509 1.89 8.85 24.33
N TYR A 510 0.95 7.91 24.22
CA TYR A 510 0.00 7.89 23.10
C TYR A 510 0.68 7.83 21.70
N ASN A 511 1.82 7.14 21.62
CA ASN A 511 2.72 7.07 20.45
C ASN A 511 3.29 8.43 20.01
N LYS A 512 3.25 9.43 20.87
CA LYS A 512 3.81 10.76 20.66
C LYS A 512 4.85 11.07 21.73
N LYS A 513 5.81 11.93 21.38
CA LYS A 513 6.79 12.43 22.34
C LYS A 513 6.09 13.35 23.35
N LEU A 514 6.37 13.13 24.63
CA LEU A 514 5.80 13.91 25.73
C LEU A 514 6.82 14.93 26.24
N TYR A 515 6.43 16.19 26.22
CA TYR A 515 7.18 17.30 26.78
C TYR A 515 6.47 17.92 27.98
N SER A 516 7.26 18.37 28.95
CA SER A 516 6.80 19.28 30.00
C SER A 516 7.44 20.66 29.81
N ILE A 517 6.66 21.73 29.98
CA ILE A 517 7.18 23.10 29.98
C ILE A 517 8.05 23.31 31.22
N ASN A 518 9.22 23.93 31.04
CA ASN A 518 10.11 24.28 32.14
C ASN A 518 10.15 25.80 32.38
N GLU A 519 10.43 26.58 31.34
CA GLU A 519 10.58 28.04 31.42
C GLU A 519 10.04 28.68 30.14
N THR A 520 9.55 29.92 30.25
CA THR A 520 8.92 30.65 29.15
C THR A 520 9.42 32.08 29.10
N TRP A 521 9.70 32.57 27.90
CA TRP A 521 10.06 33.97 27.62
C TRP A 521 9.09 34.54 26.61
N HIS A 522 8.66 35.79 26.85
CA HIS A 522 7.69 36.49 26.02
C HIS A 522 8.27 37.84 25.60
N PHE A 523 8.14 38.16 24.31
CA PHE A 523 8.74 39.33 23.68
C PHE A 523 7.67 40.17 22.99
N ILE A 524 7.63 41.46 23.29
CA ILE A 524 6.67 42.43 22.73
C ILE A 524 7.34 43.66 22.08
N ALA A 525 8.66 43.83 22.25
CA ALA A 525 9.37 45.05 21.90
C ALA A 525 10.59 44.79 21.01
N GLY A 526 10.80 45.66 20.02
CA GLY A 526 11.97 45.63 19.14
C GLY A 526 12.09 44.35 18.31
N ILE A 527 10.97 43.67 18.07
CA ILE A 527 10.96 42.41 17.31
C ILE A 527 11.31 42.71 15.87
N ASN A 528 12.39 42.11 15.39
CA ASN A 528 12.70 42.05 13.98
C ASN A 528 12.82 40.58 13.56
N ASN A 529 11.97 40.18 12.62
CA ASN A 529 11.98 38.87 12.00
C ASN A 529 12.25 39.07 10.51
N ASN A 530 13.50 38.82 10.10
CA ASN A 530 13.97 39.22 8.78
C ASN A 530 13.40 38.35 7.67
N ASP A 531 13.20 37.03 7.89
CA ASP A 531 12.54 36.08 6.98
C ASP A 531 12.23 34.75 7.71
N ILE A 532 11.05 34.16 7.45
CA ILE A 532 10.76 32.73 7.73
C ILE A 532 10.97 31.96 6.43
N ILE A 533 11.85 30.97 6.46
CA ILE A 533 12.28 30.21 5.29
C ILE A 533 11.64 28.81 5.33
N SER A 534 10.77 28.50 4.38
CA SER A 534 10.29 27.13 4.17
C SER A 534 11.34 26.34 3.40
N ASN A 535 12.01 25.43 4.08
CA ASN A 535 13.10 24.62 3.54
C ASN A 535 12.53 23.41 2.80
N ILE A 536 12.91 23.27 1.53
CA ILE A 536 12.60 22.09 0.72
C ILE A 536 13.89 21.42 0.26
N GLY A 537 13.93 20.10 0.26
CA GLY A 537 15.05 19.38 -0.32
C GLY A 537 14.93 19.40 -1.84
N LEU A 538 15.64 20.31 -2.50
CA LEU A 538 15.58 20.52 -3.94
C LEU A 538 16.92 20.23 -4.59
N THR A 539 16.93 19.27 -5.52
CA THR A 539 18.08 18.99 -6.36
C THR A 539 17.74 19.33 -7.81
N VAL A 540 18.50 20.25 -8.41
CA VAL A 540 18.36 20.62 -9.82
C VAL A 540 19.40 19.85 -10.65
N HIS A 541 18.93 19.01 -11.56
CA HIS A 541 19.73 18.24 -12.50
C HIS A 541 19.85 18.99 -13.82
N THR A 542 21.03 19.57 -14.07
CA THR A 542 21.39 20.18 -15.36
C THR A 542 22.11 19.15 -16.23
N GLY A 543 21.35 18.31 -16.93
CA GLY A 543 21.87 17.34 -17.92
C GLY A 543 21.98 17.92 -19.34
N THR A 544 22.15 17.06 -20.34
CA THR A 544 22.22 17.44 -21.78
C THR A 544 20.86 17.82 -22.41
N GLY A 545 19.78 17.79 -21.62
CA GLY A 545 18.46 18.22 -22.05
C GLY A 545 18.33 19.75 -22.13
N VAL A 546 17.39 20.24 -22.94
CA VAL A 546 17.14 21.69 -23.16
C VAL A 546 16.61 22.40 -21.89
N LYS A 547 16.05 21.66 -20.94
CA LYS A 547 15.55 22.18 -19.65
C LYS A 547 16.09 21.35 -18.48
N PRO A 548 16.42 21.97 -17.34
CA PRO A 548 16.79 21.24 -16.13
C PRO A 548 15.61 20.38 -15.62
N LYS A 549 15.94 19.26 -14.98
CA LYS A 549 14.98 18.45 -14.22
C LYS A 549 15.18 18.71 -12.73
N THR A 550 14.12 18.70 -11.93
CA THR A 550 14.23 18.87 -10.49
C THR A 550 13.75 17.62 -9.76
N THR A 551 14.49 17.18 -8.77
CA THR A 551 14.03 16.22 -7.77
C THR A 551 13.70 16.99 -6.49
N ARG A 552 12.53 16.75 -5.92
CA ARG A 552 12.13 17.26 -4.61
C ARG A 552 12.08 16.08 -3.62
N THR A 553 12.62 16.26 -2.43
CA THR A 553 12.46 15.33 -1.31
C THR A 553 11.44 15.87 -0.31
N VAL A 554 10.84 14.97 0.47
CA VAL A 554 9.81 15.26 1.48
C VAL A 554 10.42 15.84 2.77
N THR A 555 11.42 16.70 2.65
CA THR A 555 11.92 17.48 3.79
C THR A 555 11.23 18.84 3.70
N ASN A 556 10.19 19.04 4.51
CA ASN A 556 9.41 20.27 4.60
C ASN A 556 9.48 20.75 6.05
N TYR A 557 10.27 21.79 6.31
CA TYR A 557 10.44 22.36 7.65
C TYR A 557 10.78 23.85 7.54
N GLU A 558 10.48 24.62 8.58
CA GLU A 558 10.75 26.05 8.60
C GLU A 558 12.00 26.41 9.42
N SER A 559 12.63 27.51 9.05
CA SER A 559 13.73 28.10 9.81
C SER A 559 13.66 29.63 9.77
N GLY A 560 14.32 30.28 10.72
CA GLY A 560 14.31 31.72 10.77
C GLY A 560 15.32 32.31 11.72
N GLU A 561 15.40 33.63 11.69
CA GLU A 561 16.21 34.45 12.59
C GLU A 561 15.29 35.34 13.43
N PHE A 562 15.46 35.29 14.74
CA PHE A 562 14.71 36.12 15.68
C PHE A 562 15.62 37.14 16.34
N THR A 563 15.20 38.41 16.34
CA THR A 563 15.83 39.49 17.11
C THR A 563 14.76 40.23 17.92
N ALA A 564 15.04 40.55 19.18
CA ALA A 564 14.15 41.36 20.02
C ALA A 564 14.91 42.16 21.09
N ASN A 565 14.24 43.17 21.63
CA ASN A 565 14.74 43.86 22.82
C ASN A 565 14.52 42.98 24.06
N HIS A 566 15.55 42.82 24.87
CA HIS A 566 15.50 42.14 26.15
C HIS A 566 15.32 43.17 27.26
N LEU A 567 14.06 43.51 27.55
CA LEU A 567 13.68 44.45 28.60
C LEU A 567 12.43 43.96 29.34
N THR A 568 12.27 44.38 30.59
CA THR A 568 11.04 44.19 31.37
C THR A 568 10.39 45.55 31.62
N LEU A 569 9.07 45.64 31.44
CA LEU A 569 8.28 46.81 31.85
C LEU A 569 7.74 46.57 33.27
N ALA A 570 8.21 47.34 34.25
CA ALA A 570 7.70 47.28 35.61
C ALA A 570 6.46 48.18 35.73
N CYS A 571 5.28 47.56 35.89
CA CYS A 571 4.01 48.25 36.13
C CYS A 571 3.63 48.19 37.61
N PRO A 572 3.11 49.26 38.23
CA PRO A 572 2.66 50.53 37.63
C PRO A 572 3.73 51.64 37.51
N GLU A 573 4.99 51.36 37.82
CA GLU A 573 6.05 52.38 37.87
C GLU A 573 6.48 52.92 36.49
N ASP A 574 6.00 52.31 35.40
CA ASP A 574 6.36 52.61 34.00
C ASP A 574 7.88 52.60 33.75
N GLU A 575 8.62 51.80 34.53
CA GLU A 575 10.09 51.71 34.45
C GLU A 575 10.52 50.60 33.48
N ILE A 576 11.47 50.93 32.61
CA ILE A 576 12.17 49.96 31.78
C ILE A 576 13.31 49.36 32.61
N VAL A 577 13.23 48.07 32.88
CA VAL A 577 14.23 47.31 33.62
C VAL A 577 15.00 46.41 32.66
N ASP A 578 16.28 46.75 32.45
CA ASP A 578 17.26 45.87 31.82
C ASP A 578 18.42 45.65 32.82
N THR A 579 18.63 44.39 33.22
CA THR A 579 19.64 44.03 34.22
C THR A 579 20.51 42.90 33.73
N ILE A 580 21.78 42.95 34.12
CA ILE A 580 22.75 41.89 33.79
C ILE A 580 22.32 40.51 34.28
N ASP A 581 21.54 40.42 35.37
CA ASP A 581 21.05 39.14 35.88
C ASP A 581 19.91 38.57 35.04
N SER A 582 19.02 39.41 34.51
CA SER A 582 18.02 38.99 33.52
C SER A 582 18.72 38.50 32.23
N VAL A 583 19.75 39.22 31.77
CA VAL A 583 20.56 38.82 30.61
C VAL A 583 21.27 37.47 30.84
N LYS A 584 21.79 37.21 32.05
CA LYS A 584 22.37 35.90 32.41
C LYS A 584 21.31 34.78 32.42
N SER A 585 20.11 35.06 32.92
CA SER A 585 18.98 34.12 32.91
C SER A 585 18.58 33.76 31.49
N TRP A 586 18.43 34.76 30.61
CA TRP A 586 18.21 34.53 29.18
C TRP A 586 19.31 33.67 28.57
N THR A 587 20.58 34.00 28.83
CA THR A 587 21.73 33.25 28.30
C THR A 587 21.66 31.78 28.74
N LYS A 588 21.34 31.52 30.00
CA LYS A 588 21.19 30.16 30.54
C LYS A 588 20.00 29.43 29.91
N PHE A 589 18.90 30.13 29.67
CA PHE A 589 17.70 29.59 29.03
C PHE A 589 17.99 29.16 27.58
N ILE A 590 18.48 30.09 26.75
CA ILE A 590 18.62 29.87 25.30
C ILE A 590 19.78 28.93 24.94
N THR A 591 20.79 28.83 25.80
CA THR A 591 21.90 27.87 25.63
C THR A 591 21.64 26.53 26.33
N GLY A 592 20.48 26.37 26.96
CA GLY A 592 20.08 25.12 27.59
C GLY A 592 19.97 23.99 26.56
N LYS A 593 20.36 22.77 26.96
CA LYS A 593 20.20 21.57 26.12
C LYS A 593 18.75 21.07 26.15
N ASN A 594 17.86 21.82 25.53
CA ASN A 594 16.42 21.54 25.45
C ASN A 594 15.95 21.77 24.00
N ASP A 595 14.85 21.13 23.62
CA ASP A 595 14.06 21.59 22.48
C ASP A 595 13.19 22.77 22.93
N PHE A 596 12.71 23.58 22.00
CA PHE A 596 11.89 24.74 22.31
C PHE A 596 10.57 24.71 21.54
N MET A 597 9.50 25.23 22.13
CA MET A 597 8.30 25.61 21.37
C MET A 597 8.36 27.11 21.11
N LEU A 598 8.25 27.51 19.86
CA LEU A 598 8.24 28.91 19.43
C LEU A 598 6.86 29.28 18.90
N LYS A 599 6.31 30.40 19.35
CA LYS A 599 5.02 30.93 18.91
C LYS A 599 5.18 32.31 18.31
N SER A 600 4.62 32.49 17.11
CA SER A 600 4.63 33.77 16.41
C SER A 600 3.45 34.66 16.80
N ASP A 601 3.59 35.96 16.53
CA ASP A 601 2.49 36.93 16.65
C ASP A 601 1.35 36.67 15.64
N LYS A 602 1.59 35.87 14.60
CA LYS A 602 0.60 35.53 13.55
C LYS A 602 -0.03 34.15 13.69
N GLY A 603 0.38 33.40 14.70
CA GLY A 603 -0.28 32.15 15.07
C GLY A 603 0.45 30.88 14.73
N ASP A 604 1.65 30.99 14.16
CA ASP A 604 2.49 29.83 13.92
C ASP A 604 3.01 29.28 15.24
N VAL A 605 3.08 27.95 15.33
CA VAL A 605 3.59 27.23 16.49
C VAL A 605 4.52 26.14 16.00
N TRP A 606 5.80 26.23 16.37
CA TRP A 606 6.83 25.29 15.94
C TRP A 606 7.50 24.61 17.12
N ILE A 607 7.93 23.36 16.94
CA ILE A 607 8.95 22.76 17.79
C ILE A 607 10.30 22.98 17.11
N VAL A 608 11.17 23.75 17.77
CA VAL A 608 12.42 24.23 17.19
C VAL A 608 13.63 23.86 18.04
N ASN A 609 14.78 23.81 17.38
CA ASN A 609 16.08 23.85 18.02
C ASN A 609 16.85 25.11 17.60
N ILE A 610 17.80 25.53 18.43
CA ILE A 610 18.64 26.70 18.17
C ILE A 610 19.78 26.28 17.25
N SER A 611 19.77 26.80 16.02
CA SER A 611 20.60 26.32 14.90
C SER A 611 21.96 27.01 14.77
N ASP A 612 22.18 28.12 15.48
CA ASP A 612 23.45 28.86 15.54
C ASP A 612 23.66 29.46 16.93
N ASN A 613 24.88 29.95 17.21
CA ASN A 613 25.21 30.57 18.48
C ASN A 613 24.33 31.80 18.74
N PRO A 614 23.52 31.82 19.82
CA PRO A 614 22.76 33.00 20.18
C PRO A 614 23.72 34.12 20.57
N SER A 615 23.35 35.36 20.23
CA SER A 615 24.16 36.55 20.47
C SER A 615 23.35 37.64 21.15
N ARG A 616 24.07 38.62 21.73
CA ARG A 616 23.49 39.82 22.33
C ARG A 616 24.37 41.02 22.06
N SER A 617 23.76 42.20 21.93
CA SER A 617 24.44 43.48 21.80
C SER A 617 23.81 44.52 22.72
N TYR A 618 24.61 45.47 23.20
CA TYR A 618 24.13 46.61 23.99
C TYR A 618 24.05 47.84 23.11
N ASP A 619 22.91 48.51 23.10
CA ASP A 619 22.76 49.81 22.45
C ASP A 619 23.18 50.93 23.40
N GLU A 620 24.50 51.12 23.51
CA GLU A 620 25.13 52.22 24.28
C GLU A 620 24.78 53.62 23.73
N SER A 621 24.05 53.72 22.61
CA SER A 621 23.56 54.98 22.06
C SER A 621 22.15 55.35 22.55
N SER A 622 21.42 54.39 23.12
CA SER A 622 20.10 54.62 23.72
C SER A 622 20.22 55.15 25.14
N VAL A 623 19.25 55.95 25.59
CA VAL A 623 19.19 56.47 26.98
C VAL A 623 19.08 55.34 28.02
N TYR A 624 18.71 54.14 27.58
CA TYR A 624 18.39 52.98 28.43
C TYR A 624 19.39 51.82 28.27
N ASP A 625 20.47 51.99 27.51
CA ASP A 625 21.49 50.96 27.22
C ASP A 625 20.90 49.58 26.87
N LEU A 626 19.86 49.56 26.03
CA LEU A 626 19.02 48.37 25.82
C LEU A 626 19.82 47.18 25.27
N THR A 627 19.60 46.01 25.85
CA THR A 627 20.10 44.74 25.34
C THR A 627 19.22 44.25 24.19
N THR A 628 19.80 44.01 23.03
CA THR A 628 19.17 43.27 21.92
C THR A 628 19.66 41.84 21.93
N ILE A 629 18.74 40.88 21.86
CA ILE A 629 19.05 39.45 21.75
C ILE A 629 18.79 38.95 20.33
N LYS A 630 19.56 37.96 19.89
CA LYS A 630 19.43 37.36 18.56
C LYS A 630 19.71 35.87 18.59
N TYR A 631 18.89 35.08 17.90
CA TYR A 631 19.12 33.64 17.71
C TYR A 631 18.53 33.15 16.39
N ASN A 632 19.11 32.07 15.86
CA ASN A 632 18.58 31.34 14.71
C ASN A 632 17.90 30.06 15.18
N TRP A 633 16.82 29.68 14.51
CA TRP A 633 16.05 28.50 14.85
C TRP A 633 15.77 27.64 13.61
N VAL A 634 15.54 26.36 13.85
CA VAL A 634 15.11 25.39 12.84
C VAL A 634 14.04 24.51 13.44
N GLU A 635 12.94 24.30 12.72
CA GLU A 635 11.90 23.35 13.08
C GLU A 635 12.45 21.92 13.04
N VAL A 636 12.13 21.14 14.07
CA VAL A 636 12.64 19.76 14.25
C VAL A 636 11.55 18.71 14.42
N GLU A 637 10.31 19.12 14.67
CA GLU A 637 9.18 18.23 14.92
C GLU A 637 7.86 18.96 14.64
N ASP A 638 6.84 18.27 14.11
CA ASP A 638 5.50 18.85 13.91
C ASP A 638 4.82 19.02 15.28
N ILE A 639 4.20 20.18 15.51
CA ILE A 639 3.46 20.46 16.74
C ILE A 639 2.30 19.49 16.98
N ASN A 640 1.74 18.91 15.91
CA ASN A 640 0.65 17.96 15.97
C ASN A 640 1.11 16.54 16.32
N ASP A 641 2.42 16.24 16.24
CA ASP A 641 3.01 14.92 16.53
C ASP A 641 3.56 14.82 17.97
N VAL A 642 3.41 15.88 18.76
CA VAL A 642 3.87 15.93 20.16
C VAL A 642 2.73 16.16 21.15
N ILE A 643 2.95 15.80 22.40
CA ILE A 643 2.08 16.17 23.53
C ILE A 643 2.88 17.07 24.46
N ILE A 644 2.34 18.25 24.79
CA ILE A 644 2.99 19.19 25.70
C ILE A 644 2.10 19.43 26.91
N THR A 645 2.63 19.16 28.10
CA THR A 645 1.95 19.42 29.38
C THR A 645 2.59 20.61 30.10
N ARG A 646 1.77 21.35 30.84
CA ARG A 646 2.23 22.45 31.70
C ARG A 646 3.04 21.95 32.89
#